data_AF-A0A0Q8CT73-F1
#
_entry.id   AF-A0A0Q8CT73-F1
#
_cell.length_a   1.000
_cell.length_b   1.000
_cell.length_c   1.000
_cell.angle_alpha   90.00
_cell.angle_beta   90.00
_cell.angle_gamma   90.00
#
_symmetry.space_group_name_H-M   'P 1'
#
loop_
_entity.id
_entity.type
_entity.pdbx_description
1 polymer ?
#
loop_
_entity_poly.entity_id
_entity_poly.type
_entity_poly.pdbx_seq_one_letter_code
_entity_poly.pdbx_strand_id
1 'polypeptide(L)'
;MTDIGTGFLNGIEAFANSRLGDMSGTTFKDTVPFLESIVTFGIVGDVKPTFEKLKADIKAAVALVEPISKAIKKQTDLIAKMVKESADDIDKDDFDIDTASRVAVRIGMALAAMDEAFNIVAKELAKKADGTVDEAIRSGLMDLWNPWAQPFKDLGAGSGKLLDSFGSTVLGVQGLTKKLGDVLVLDRTGGKFLLAAKLVNLGPVGLGAMTLDKVSFEAFLQFSDREIANPTAEEKTSLLERDGKWFIGDVAILGFRMQTMLEPGLTKDPLLSKVMPGSQEPKTTTLTTISVDTGQGVYLGDGRGNERAVLPVRFSFPGVELREVAFGLRRDAARDVTGFELTTSIAAKIGDAVGLQIVGSGFIVALNGDVEQQAIFDIPVSPRWPDAIGLRVKAGPVTGGGFIQRVERTYKVDGQDVKRVEFGGVVQLQILKFGVSAIVILSPDPFSLVLVIGVRFPVAIDLSMGFTLNGIGGILALNRGLDLEALRSGMKEHILDKMLFPDNPVAEAPKLLDKVANVFPPKDGGFVFGPIVELGWGSQAKFVEMKLGVVLALPDPMIVILGSLRVRVPTKEAPITDIRADVFIAITPDYLLLFASMRDSTVAGIKISGDLGLYIQWSGSGAFEFSVGGFHPEYEKLTGGKPKLGDMDRVTIDLSPSKAISFVIKAYFAITAGSVMLGVDGRLNADFAVITAKAWLTLDMIFIWAPRFAFKITIEVGVEVELFGCTLCSIVFRGSLEGTKPFRLAGHIKVDVWFLPTFDEDLGPVEWGEKPAPILTKVDALQIAAKAMNEDDAWKVQLPDHAAQLVTLAEVDDIDGRIAHPLAGVEVSQTQVPLGVKIARIGSAPVAADMVTMGTPTSSPDAGIVGAVSELKTAFAPGQFFELEGEGLLARSGFEDMTGGCRIAAATTPKIGTATPAKVAYETYVRNPDEPSSLIEFAGKFAAYASSYATKTTVGRAVAEVGNPYVQPKPPNAGVTVSDKGTSIIADAVTGAALVSGLGELSATQAALVTAAVNTGSAASATRLIVKG
;
A
#
# COMPACT_ATOMS: atom_id res chain seq x y z
N MET A 1 -47.17 -8.23 9.76
CA MET A 1 -46.38 -7.49 8.75
C MET A 1 -46.69 -7.95 7.33
N THR A 2 -47.01 -9.23 7.12
CA THR A 2 -47.51 -9.78 5.84
C THR A 2 -48.71 -9.01 5.27
N ASP A 3 -49.68 -8.59 6.10
CA ASP A 3 -50.87 -7.86 5.61
C ASP A 3 -50.61 -6.44 5.09
N ILE A 4 -49.56 -5.75 5.54
CA ILE A 4 -49.26 -4.38 5.08
C ILE A 4 -48.71 -4.42 3.65
N GLY A 5 -47.88 -5.42 3.34
CA GLY A 5 -47.40 -5.69 1.99
C GLY A 5 -48.57 -5.97 1.04
N THR A 6 -49.47 -6.88 1.39
CA THR A 6 -50.63 -7.24 0.55
C THR A 6 -51.55 -6.04 0.25
N GLY A 7 -51.85 -5.20 1.25
CA GLY A 7 -52.66 -3.99 1.02
C GLY A 7 -52.01 -2.96 0.09
N PHE A 8 -50.68 -2.93 0.06
CA PHE A 8 -49.91 -2.10 -0.84
C PHE A 8 -49.93 -2.65 -2.29
N LEU A 9 -49.77 -3.97 -2.45
CA LEU A 9 -49.81 -4.64 -3.77
C LEU A 9 -51.18 -4.48 -4.44
N ASN A 10 -52.27 -4.62 -3.69
CA ASN A 10 -53.64 -4.41 -4.19
C ASN A 10 -53.89 -2.94 -4.61
N GLY A 11 -53.15 -1.98 -4.01
CA GLY A 11 -53.18 -0.57 -4.41
C GLY A 11 -52.48 -0.32 -5.75
N ILE A 12 -51.36 -0.99 -6.01
CA ILE A 12 -50.65 -0.95 -7.29
C ILE A 12 -51.51 -1.57 -8.40
N GLU A 13 -52.13 -2.72 -8.13
CA GLU A 13 -53.01 -3.43 -9.06
C GLU A 13 -54.22 -2.56 -9.47
N ALA A 14 -54.90 -1.95 -8.49
CA ALA A 14 -56.04 -1.06 -8.75
C ALA A 14 -55.66 0.19 -9.55
N PHE A 15 -54.45 0.73 -9.33
CA PHE A 15 -53.92 1.85 -10.11
C PHE A 15 -53.65 1.46 -11.57
N ALA A 16 -53.01 0.32 -11.77
CA ALA A 16 -52.66 -0.16 -13.09
C ALA A 16 -53.90 -0.49 -13.94
N ASN A 17 -54.92 -1.11 -13.33
CA ASN A 17 -56.17 -1.52 -13.99
C ASN A 17 -57.11 -0.37 -14.33
N SER A 18 -57.13 0.73 -13.56
CA SER A 18 -58.19 1.75 -13.71
C SER A 18 -57.86 2.92 -14.63
N ARG A 19 -56.58 3.21 -14.90
CA ARG A 19 -56.20 4.41 -15.70
C ARG A 19 -55.02 4.22 -16.63
N LEU A 20 -53.96 3.50 -16.25
CA LEU A 20 -52.82 3.26 -17.15
C LEU A 20 -53.23 2.35 -18.33
N GLY A 21 -54.06 1.33 -18.08
CA GLY A 21 -54.70 0.52 -19.12
C GLY A 21 -55.48 1.38 -20.12
N ASP A 22 -56.35 2.28 -19.64
CA ASP A 22 -57.16 3.18 -20.49
C ASP A 22 -56.32 4.19 -21.30
N MET A 23 -55.19 4.66 -20.73
CA MET A 23 -54.31 5.66 -21.35
C MET A 23 -53.36 5.05 -22.39
N SER A 24 -53.04 3.75 -22.26
CA SER A 24 -52.17 3.00 -23.18
C SER A 24 -52.74 2.96 -24.61
N GLY A 25 -54.06 2.86 -24.75
CA GLY A 25 -54.75 2.78 -26.04
C GLY A 25 -55.03 4.13 -26.70
N THR A 26 -54.77 5.25 -25.99
CA THR A 26 -55.16 6.60 -26.42
C THR A 26 -53.98 7.57 -26.45
N THR A 27 -53.50 7.99 -25.28
CA THR A 27 -52.49 9.06 -25.11
C THR A 27 -51.08 8.59 -25.46
N PHE A 28 -50.74 7.34 -25.13
CA PHE A 28 -49.39 6.80 -25.32
C PHE A 28 -49.24 5.93 -26.58
N LYS A 29 -50.22 6.00 -27.48
CA LYS A 29 -50.24 5.19 -28.71
C LYS A 29 -49.17 5.60 -29.72
N ASP A 30 -48.86 6.90 -29.79
CA ASP A 30 -47.83 7.48 -30.65
C ASP A 30 -47.40 8.84 -30.07
N THR A 31 -46.36 9.46 -30.64
CA THR A 31 -45.78 10.72 -30.17
C THR A 31 -46.73 11.92 -30.32
N VAL A 32 -47.63 11.91 -31.32
CA VAL A 32 -48.56 13.02 -31.59
C VAL A 32 -49.74 13.07 -30.59
N PRO A 33 -50.46 11.96 -30.29
CA PRO A 33 -51.47 11.93 -29.22
C PRO A 33 -50.93 12.34 -27.84
N PHE A 34 -49.66 12.02 -27.55
CA PHE A 34 -49.00 12.47 -26.31
C PHE A 34 -48.88 13.99 -26.26
N LEU A 35 -48.38 14.63 -27.33
CA LEU A 35 -48.27 16.09 -27.42
C LEU A 35 -49.64 16.80 -27.36
N GLU A 36 -50.67 16.21 -27.97
CA GLU A 36 -52.05 16.71 -27.89
C GLU A 36 -52.60 16.67 -26.46
N SER A 37 -52.28 15.62 -25.70
CA SER A 37 -52.70 15.50 -24.29
C SER A 37 -52.10 16.60 -23.40
N ILE A 38 -50.86 17.04 -23.68
CA ILE A 38 -50.18 18.09 -22.92
C ILE A 38 -50.91 19.43 -23.03
N VAL A 39 -51.55 19.71 -24.18
CA VAL A 39 -52.19 21.01 -24.48
C VAL A 39 -53.67 21.12 -24.09
N THR A 40 -54.21 20.11 -23.40
CA THR A 40 -55.64 20.05 -23.01
C THR A 40 -55.96 20.74 -21.68
N PHE A 41 -54.96 21.08 -20.86
CA PHE A 41 -55.15 21.73 -19.55
C PHE A 41 -55.12 23.27 -19.65
N GLY A 42 -55.96 23.95 -18.89
CA GLY A 42 -56.05 25.43 -18.88
C GLY A 42 -54.88 26.09 -18.12
N ILE A 43 -54.29 27.15 -18.69
CA ILE A 43 -53.09 27.82 -18.15
C ILE A 43 -53.37 29.26 -17.70
N VAL A 44 -52.65 29.70 -16.67
CA VAL A 44 -52.55 31.10 -16.19
C VAL A 44 -51.08 31.50 -16.03
N GLY A 45 -50.69 32.73 -16.37
CA GLY A 45 -49.34 33.30 -16.14
C GLY A 45 -48.51 33.59 -17.40
N ASP A 46 -47.22 33.94 -17.21
CA ASP A 46 -46.29 34.44 -18.26
C ASP A 46 -45.91 33.40 -19.33
N VAL A 47 -46.24 32.12 -19.11
CA VAL A 47 -45.92 30.98 -19.99
C VAL A 47 -46.99 30.76 -21.09
N LYS A 48 -48.14 31.43 -20.96
CA LYS A 48 -49.32 31.30 -21.84
C LYS A 48 -49.04 31.56 -23.34
N PRO A 49 -48.22 32.55 -23.76
CA PRO A 49 -47.96 32.82 -25.18
C PRO A 49 -47.22 31.67 -25.89
N THR A 50 -46.21 31.10 -25.22
CA THR A 50 -45.41 29.97 -25.72
C THR A 50 -46.27 28.71 -25.88
N PHE A 51 -47.21 28.49 -24.96
CA PHE A 51 -48.11 27.35 -24.98
C PHE A 51 -49.22 27.45 -26.05
N GLU A 52 -49.84 28.62 -26.24
CA GLU A 52 -50.84 28.82 -27.30
C GLU A 52 -50.22 28.70 -28.71
N LYS A 53 -48.94 29.08 -28.86
CA LYS A 53 -48.17 28.87 -30.08
C LYS A 53 -47.96 27.37 -30.37
N LEU A 54 -47.55 26.59 -29.37
CA LEU A 54 -47.41 25.13 -29.50
C LEU A 54 -48.74 24.47 -29.90
N LYS A 55 -49.85 24.88 -29.28
CA LYS A 55 -51.20 24.38 -29.59
C LYS A 55 -51.61 24.68 -31.04
N ALA A 56 -51.25 25.86 -31.55
CA ALA A 56 -51.47 26.22 -32.94
C ALA A 56 -50.58 25.42 -33.91
N ASP A 57 -49.30 25.23 -33.57
CA ASP A 57 -48.31 24.52 -34.40
C ASP A 57 -48.62 23.00 -34.50
N ILE A 58 -49.10 22.38 -33.41
CA ILE A 58 -49.59 20.98 -33.40
C ILE A 58 -50.78 20.84 -34.35
N LYS A 59 -51.74 21.77 -34.29
CA LYS A 59 -52.96 21.72 -35.12
C LYS A 59 -52.68 21.98 -36.62
N ALA A 60 -51.59 22.66 -36.94
CA ALA A 60 -51.18 22.99 -38.29
C ALA A 60 -50.17 22.01 -38.92
N ALA A 61 -49.70 20.99 -38.17
CA ALA A 61 -48.73 19.99 -38.60
C ALA A 61 -47.44 20.57 -39.24
N VAL A 62 -46.90 21.65 -38.65
CA VAL A 62 -45.73 22.39 -39.17
C VAL A 62 -44.40 21.79 -38.68
N ALA A 63 -43.30 22.05 -39.40
CA ALA A 63 -41.93 21.56 -39.18
C ALA A 63 -41.32 21.74 -37.77
N LEU A 64 -41.97 22.44 -36.83
CA LEU A 64 -41.53 22.58 -35.44
C LEU A 64 -41.95 21.39 -34.56
N VAL A 65 -42.97 20.64 -35.00
CA VAL A 65 -43.46 19.41 -34.33
C VAL A 65 -42.52 18.23 -34.60
N GLU A 66 -41.95 18.15 -35.80
CA GLU A 66 -41.11 17.02 -36.24
C GLU A 66 -39.81 16.84 -35.42
N PRO A 67 -39.04 17.89 -35.06
CA PRO A 67 -37.86 17.78 -34.20
C PRO A 67 -38.20 17.36 -32.77
N ILE A 68 -39.27 17.93 -32.19
CA ILE A 68 -39.74 17.59 -30.83
C ILE A 68 -40.23 16.14 -30.80
N SER A 69 -41.04 15.74 -31.78
CA SER A 69 -41.50 14.35 -31.91
C SER A 69 -40.34 13.37 -32.09
N LYS A 70 -39.31 13.73 -32.88
CA LYS A 70 -38.10 12.89 -33.01
C LYS A 70 -37.30 12.82 -31.70
N ALA A 71 -37.24 13.90 -30.92
CA ALA A 71 -36.50 13.96 -29.67
C ALA A 71 -37.14 13.13 -28.54
N ILE A 72 -38.47 13.03 -28.50
CA ILE A 72 -39.20 12.28 -27.46
C ILE A 72 -39.62 10.86 -27.88
N LYS A 73 -39.38 10.48 -29.14
CA LYS A 73 -39.82 9.19 -29.71
C LYS A 73 -39.37 7.99 -28.88
N LYS A 74 -38.11 7.98 -28.43
CA LYS A 74 -37.56 6.90 -27.59
C LYS A 74 -38.34 6.76 -26.28
N GLN A 75 -38.66 7.87 -25.64
CA GLN A 75 -39.40 7.91 -24.38
C GLN A 75 -40.85 7.45 -24.60
N THR A 76 -41.51 7.89 -25.67
CA THR A 76 -42.89 7.45 -25.97
C THR A 76 -42.98 5.96 -26.32
N ASP A 77 -42.01 5.44 -27.07
CA ASP A 77 -41.94 4.00 -27.40
C ASP A 77 -41.71 3.15 -26.14
N LEU A 78 -40.86 3.63 -25.20
CA LEU A 78 -40.61 2.97 -23.92
C LEU A 78 -41.87 2.98 -23.03
N ILE A 79 -42.59 4.10 -22.95
CA ILE A 79 -43.86 4.20 -22.20
C ILE A 79 -44.88 3.19 -22.76
N ALA A 80 -45.09 3.17 -24.08
CA ALA A 80 -46.03 2.27 -24.72
C ALA A 80 -45.70 0.79 -24.44
N LYS A 81 -44.41 0.42 -24.53
CA LYS A 81 -43.92 -0.93 -24.23
C LYS A 81 -44.17 -1.32 -22.77
N MET A 82 -43.73 -0.48 -21.82
CA MET A 82 -43.83 -0.78 -20.39
C MET A 82 -45.29 -0.89 -19.92
N VAL A 83 -46.16 -0.01 -20.41
CA VAL A 83 -47.58 -0.05 -20.05
C VAL A 83 -48.28 -1.30 -20.62
N LYS A 84 -47.94 -1.70 -21.85
CA LYS A 84 -48.48 -2.93 -22.45
C LYS A 84 -48.02 -4.18 -21.69
N GLU A 85 -46.72 -4.31 -21.42
CA GLU A 85 -46.18 -5.44 -20.66
C GLU A 85 -46.68 -5.46 -19.22
N SER A 86 -46.98 -4.30 -18.61
CA SER A 86 -47.67 -4.25 -17.30
C SER A 86 -49.08 -4.82 -17.38
N ALA A 87 -49.87 -4.44 -18.38
CA ALA A 87 -51.22 -4.96 -18.57
C ALA A 87 -51.23 -6.48 -18.77
N ASP A 88 -50.31 -6.99 -19.61
CA ASP A 88 -50.17 -8.43 -19.88
C ASP A 88 -49.79 -9.25 -18.63
N ASP A 89 -49.08 -8.65 -17.66
CA ASP A 89 -48.72 -9.31 -16.39
C ASP A 89 -49.82 -9.24 -15.33
N ILE A 90 -50.71 -8.24 -15.41
CA ILE A 90 -51.85 -8.09 -14.50
C ILE A 90 -52.99 -9.04 -14.89
N ASP A 91 -53.15 -9.32 -16.19
CA ASP A 91 -54.17 -10.26 -16.70
C ASP A 91 -53.85 -11.75 -16.42
N LYS A 92 -52.78 -12.06 -15.65
CA LYS A 92 -52.42 -13.43 -15.24
C LYS A 92 -53.13 -13.82 -13.93
N ASP A 93 -53.64 -15.05 -13.87
CA ASP A 93 -54.49 -15.55 -12.76
C ASP A 93 -53.83 -15.56 -11.35
N ASP A 94 -52.51 -15.41 -11.23
CA ASP A 94 -51.76 -15.41 -9.96
C ASP A 94 -50.94 -14.11 -9.77
N PHE A 95 -51.58 -13.04 -9.29
CA PHE A 95 -50.89 -11.79 -8.95
C PHE A 95 -50.13 -11.92 -7.60
N ASP A 96 -48.87 -12.32 -7.66
CA ASP A 96 -47.98 -12.50 -6.49
C ASP A 96 -47.01 -11.31 -6.26
N ILE A 97 -46.16 -11.40 -5.23
CA ILE A 97 -45.26 -10.29 -4.83
C ILE A 97 -44.22 -9.99 -5.92
N ASP A 98 -43.80 -10.99 -6.69
CA ASP A 98 -42.83 -10.86 -7.76
C ASP A 98 -43.47 -10.21 -9.00
N THR A 99 -44.70 -10.61 -9.33
CA THR A 99 -45.50 -10.03 -10.41
C THR A 99 -45.86 -8.57 -10.10
N ALA A 100 -46.31 -8.30 -8.88
CA ALA A 100 -46.61 -6.95 -8.41
C ALA A 100 -45.36 -6.06 -8.38
N SER A 101 -44.19 -6.59 -7.99
CA SER A 101 -42.92 -5.86 -8.04
C SER A 101 -42.54 -5.53 -9.48
N ARG A 102 -42.70 -6.48 -10.41
CA ARG A 102 -42.42 -6.28 -11.84
C ARG A 102 -43.36 -5.25 -12.47
N VAL A 103 -44.65 -5.31 -12.15
CA VAL A 103 -45.67 -4.35 -12.60
C VAL A 103 -45.37 -2.96 -12.04
N ALA A 104 -45.02 -2.84 -10.76
CA ALA A 104 -44.63 -1.58 -10.14
C ALA A 104 -43.36 -0.97 -10.78
N VAL A 105 -42.37 -1.81 -11.10
CA VAL A 105 -41.14 -1.40 -11.81
C VAL A 105 -41.47 -0.83 -13.19
N ARG A 106 -42.26 -1.54 -14.00
CA ARG A 106 -42.65 -1.08 -15.34
C ARG A 106 -43.49 0.19 -15.32
N ILE A 107 -44.40 0.32 -14.36
CA ILE A 107 -45.16 1.56 -14.12
C ILE A 107 -44.22 2.71 -13.76
N GLY A 108 -43.23 2.45 -12.90
CA GLY A 108 -42.17 3.39 -12.55
C GLY A 108 -41.39 3.87 -13.77
N MET A 109 -40.96 2.94 -14.63
CA MET A 109 -40.25 3.25 -15.87
C MET A 109 -41.10 4.09 -16.84
N ALA A 110 -42.39 3.78 -16.96
CA ALA A 110 -43.31 4.56 -17.78
C ALA A 110 -43.44 6.01 -17.26
N LEU A 111 -43.58 6.19 -15.94
CA LEU A 111 -43.69 7.52 -15.32
C LEU A 111 -42.38 8.31 -15.42
N ALA A 112 -41.22 7.67 -15.25
CA ALA A 112 -39.91 8.30 -15.39
C ALA A 112 -39.63 8.73 -16.84
N ALA A 113 -39.98 7.87 -17.80
CA ALA A 113 -39.88 8.21 -19.23
C ALA A 113 -40.84 9.33 -19.61
N MET A 114 -42.01 9.40 -18.98
CA MET A 114 -42.98 10.48 -19.17
C MET A 114 -42.45 11.81 -18.61
N ASP A 115 -41.91 11.84 -17.39
CA ASP A 115 -41.30 13.04 -16.80
C ASP A 115 -40.12 13.55 -17.66
N GLU A 116 -39.28 12.63 -18.19
CA GLU A 116 -38.20 12.98 -19.12
C GLU A 116 -38.74 13.53 -20.45
N ALA A 117 -39.79 12.94 -21.01
CA ALA A 117 -40.43 13.46 -22.22
C ALA A 117 -40.98 14.89 -22.00
N PHE A 118 -41.60 15.16 -20.85
CA PHE A 118 -42.02 16.52 -20.47
C PHE A 118 -40.83 17.47 -20.33
N ASN A 119 -39.73 17.01 -19.73
CA ASN A 119 -38.50 17.81 -19.60
C ASN A 119 -37.88 18.16 -20.96
N ILE A 120 -37.83 17.21 -21.90
CA ILE A 120 -37.34 17.43 -23.26
C ILE A 120 -38.24 18.44 -24.00
N VAL A 121 -39.57 18.29 -23.89
CA VAL A 121 -40.54 19.23 -24.47
C VAL A 121 -40.35 20.62 -23.86
N ALA A 122 -40.23 20.74 -22.54
CA ALA A 122 -40.03 22.02 -21.87
C ALA A 122 -38.69 22.67 -22.27
N LYS A 123 -37.60 21.90 -22.40
CA LYS A 123 -36.28 22.38 -22.84
C LYS A 123 -36.31 22.92 -24.27
N GLU A 124 -36.93 22.18 -25.20
CA GLU A 124 -37.01 22.61 -26.60
C GLU A 124 -37.93 23.83 -26.79
N LEU A 125 -39.00 23.97 -25.98
CA LEU A 125 -39.89 25.13 -26.01
C LEU A 125 -39.30 26.37 -25.34
N ALA A 126 -38.42 26.19 -24.36
CA ALA A 126 -37.72 27.28 -23.66
C ALA A 126 -36.42 27.71 -24.37
N LYS A 127 -36.09 27.12 -25.52
CA LYS A 127 -34.87 27.36 -26.28
C LYS A 127 -34.96 28.68 -27.06
N LYS A 128 -33.97 29.55 -26.88
CA LYS A 128 -33.82 30.81 -27.62
C LYS A 128 -33.17 30.54 -28.99
N ALA A 129 -33.23 31.53 -29.88
CA ALA A 129 -32.69 31.42 -31.25
C ALA A 129 -31.17 31.15 -31.32
N ASP A 130 -30.44 31.38 -30.22
CA ASP A 130 -29.00 31.11 -30.06
C ASP A 130 -28.68 29.72 -29.47
N GLY A 131 -29.70 28.92 -29.16
CA GLY A 131 -29.57 27.58 -28.58
C GLY A 131 -29.53 27.53 -27.05
N THR A 132 -29.57 28.66 -26.34
CA THR A 132 -29.62 28.70 -24.86
C THR A 132 -31.04 28.48 -24.33
N VAL A 133 -31.18 27.80 -23.19
CA VAL A 133 -32.49 27.48 -22.59
C VAL A 133 -32.85 28.49 -21.49
N ASP A 134 -34.04 29.07 -21.55
CA ASP A 134 -34.56 29.95 -20.51
C ASP A 134 -35.09 29.12 -19.32
N GLU A 135 -34.30 29.05 -18.26
CA GLU A 135 -34.56 28.15 -17.14
C GLU A 135 -35.82 28.52 -16.35
N ALA A 136 -36.22 29.80 -16.32
CA ALA A 136 -37.45 30.24 -15.68
C ALA A 136 -38.69 29.79 -16.46
N ILE A 137 -38.66 29.90 -17.79
CA ILE A 137 -39.72 29.40 -18.67
C ILE A 137 -39.77 27.88 -18.65
N ARG A 138 -38.61 27.20 -18.68
CA ARG A 138 -38.51 25.74 -18.58
C ARG A 138 -39.13 25.23 -17.28
N SER A 139 -38.77 25.83 -16.14
CA SER A 139 -39.31 25.45 -14.83
C SER A 139 -40.83 25.69 -14.76
N GLY A 140 -41.32 26.83 -15.27
CA GLY A 140 -42.76 27.11 -15.32
C GLY A 140 -43.56 26.17 -16.23
N LEU A 141 -42.96 25.70 -17.33
CA LEU A 141 -43.55 24.66 -18.18
C LEU A 141 -43.59 23.29 -17.49
N MET A 142 -42.58 22.98 -16.65
CA MET A 142 -42.55 21.73 -15.87
C MET A 142 -43.61 21.69 -14.76
N ASP A 143 -44.12 22.83 -14.30
CA ASP A 143 -45.25 22.91 -13.35
C ASP A 143 -46.60 22.51 -13.98
N LEU A 144 -46.69 22.47 -15.32
CA LEU A 144 -47.85 21.94 -16.04
C LEU A 144 -48.01 20.42 -15.87
N TRP A 145 -47.02 19.76 -15.26
CA TRP A 145 -47.11 18.38 -14.78
C TRP A 145 -48.02 18.23 -13.55
N ASN A 146 -48.25 19.28 -12.75
CA ASN A 146 -48.97 19.16 -11.48
C ASN A 146 -50.40 18.58 -11.60
N PRO A 147 -51.21 18.87 -12.64
CA PRO A 147 -52.48 18.17 -12.90
C PRO A 147 -52.31 16.67 -13.18
N TRP A 148 -51.16 16.25 -13.73
CA TRP A 148 -50.81 14.84 -13.93
C TRP A 148 -50.39 14.13 -12.63
N ALA A 149 -50.10 14.90 -11.57
CA ALA A 149 -49.93 14.37 -10.21
C ALA A 149 -51.29 14.18 -9.49
N GLN A 150 -52.38 14.76 -9.99
CA GLN A 150 -53.73 14.68 -9.40
C GLN A 150 -54.28 13.24 -9.29
N PRO A 151 -54.08 12.34 -10.28
CA PRO A 151 -54.44 10.93 -10.14
C PRO A 151 -53.74 10.23 -8.97
N PHE A 152 -52.54 10.68 -8.58
CA PHE A 152 -51.87 10.17 -7.38
C PHE A 152 -52.51 10.64 -6.08
N LYS A 153 -53.30 11.73 -6.10
CA LYS A 153 -54.12 12.19 -4.97
C LYS A 153 -55.42 11.39 -4.83
N ASP A 154 -55.92 10.81 -5.92
CA ASP A 154 -57.16 10.02 -5.97
C ASP A 154 -56.96 8.51 -5.70
N LEU A 155 -55.70 8.05 -5.57
CA LEU A 155 -55.25 6.67 -5.28
C LEU A 155 -55.81 6.05 -3.97
N GLY A 156 -56.43 6.84 -3.09
CA GLY A 156 -56.69 6.49 -1.70
C GLY A 156 -57.83 5.49 -1.40
N ALA A 157 -58.57 4.99 -2.40
CA ALA A 157 -59.75 4.18 -2.12
C ALA A 157 -59.47 2.67 -1.92
N GLY A 158 -58.42 2.10 -2.53
CA GLY A 158 -58.20 0.65 -2.56
C GLY A 158 -57.40 0.07 -1.38
N SER A 159 -56.39 0.79 -0.89
CA SER A 159 -55.45 0.33 0.18
C SER A 159 -55.78 0.89 1.58
N GLY A 160 -56.88 1.64 1.70
CA GLY A 160 -57.18 2.50 2.85
C GLY A 160 -57.20 1.80 4.22
N LYS A 161 -57.79 0.61 4.31
CA LYS A 161 -58.08 -0.03 5.60
C LYS A 161 -56.83 -0.48 6.38
N LEU A 162 -55.79 -0.92 5.69
CA LEU A 162 -54.59 -1.47 6.33
C LEU A 162 -53.60 -0.37 6.72
N LEU A 163 -53.43 0.64 5.87
CA LEU A 163 -52.63 1.80 6.19
C LEU A 163 -53.31 2.67 7.27
N ASP A 164 -54.64 2.76 7.26
CA ASP A 164 -55.39 3.36 8.38
C ASP A 164 -55.29 2.54 9.67
N SER A 165 -55.24 1.20 9.58
CA SER A 165 -55.00 0.32 10.74
C SER A 165 -53.57 0.45 11.31
N PHE A 166 -52.55 0.54 10.45
CA PHE A 166 -51.18 0.87 10.86
C PHE A 166 -51.13 2.25 11.49
N GLY A 167 -51.78 3.24 10.89
CA GLY A 167 -51.93 4.58 11.44
C GLY A 167 -52.55 4.57 12.82
N SER A 168 -53.67 3.88 13.01
CA SER A 168 -54.37 3.84 14.30
C SER A 168 -53.61 3.04 15.37
N THR A 169 -52.90 1.98 14.97
CA THR A 169 -52.27 1.02 15.89
C THR A 169 -50.83 1.39 16.25
N VAL A 170 -50.05 1.92 15.29
CA VAL A 170 -48.60 2.18 15.44
C VAL A 170 -48.28 3.67 15.55
N LEU A 171 -49.05 4.53 14.86
CA LEU A 171 -48.81 5.97 14.84
C LEU A 171 -49.81 6.79 15.69
N GLY A 172 -50.87 6.17 16.21
CA GLY A 172 -51.96 6.86 16.92
C GLY A 172 -52.79 7.80 16.03
N VAL A 173 -52.71 7.66 14.70
CA VAL A 173 -53.36 8.52 13.70
C VAL A 173 -54.54 7.80 13.06
N GLN A 174 -55.77 8.26 13.33
CA GLN A 174 -56.96 7.79 12.60
C GLN A 174 -57.03 8.39 11.19
N GLY A 175 -57.40 7.58 10.20
CA GLY A 175 -57.54 7.99 8.79
C GLY A 175 -56.21 8.44 8.18
N LEU A 176 -55.15 7.69 8.42
CA LEU A 176 -53.79 7.99 7.96
C LEU A 176 -53.73 8.21 6.44
N THR A 177 -54.45 7.42 5.67
CA THR A 177 -54.50 7.50 4.20
C THR A 177 -55.00 8.85 3.70
N LYS A 178 -56.12 9.32 4.27
CA LYS A 178 -56.68 10.63 3.97
C LYS A 178 -55.72 11.75 4.35
N LYS A 179 -55.10 11.66 5.53
CA LYS A 179 -54.13 12.66 6.01
C LYS A 179 -52.85 12.71 5.18
N LEU A 180 -52.36 11.56 4.69
CA LEU A 180 -51.22 11.50 3.78
C LEU A 180 -51.56 12.13 2.42
N GLY A 181 -52.79 11.93 1.92
CA GLY A 181 -53.28 12.58 0.71
C GLY A 181 -53.34 14.11 0.81
N ASP A 182 -53.70 14.65 1.98
CA ASP A 182 -53.76 16.09 2.24
C ASP A 182 -52.38 16.78 2.29
N VAL A 183 -51.30 16.01 2.52
CA VAL A 183 -49.91 16.52 2.67
C VAL A 183 -48.96 15.98 1.60
N LEU A 184 -49.49 15.45 0.50
CA LEU A 184 -48.71 14.96 -0.62
C LEU A 184 -48.04 16.12 -1.37
N VAL A 185 -46.72 16.07 -1.49
CA VAL A 185 -45.90 17.08 -2.17
C VAL A 185 -45.03 16.40 -3.21
N LEU A 186 -44.92 17.01 -4.39
CA LEU A 186 -43.92 16.65 -5.39
C LEU A 186 -42.70 17.56 -5.21
N ASP A 187 -41.61 16.99 -4.71
CA ASP A 187 -40.31 17.63 -4.56
C ASP A 187 -39.41 17.29 -5.75
N ARG A 188 -38.88 18.34 -6.39
CA ARG A 188 -38.00 18.27 -7.58
C ARG A 188 -36.63 18.89 -7.37
N THR A 189 -36.28 19.21 -6.11
CA THR A 189 -35.04 19.91 -5.76
C THR A 189 -33.82 19.09 -6.19
N GLY A 190 -32.88 19.72 -6.89
CA GLY A 190 -31.66 19.06 -7.36
C GLY A 190 -31.86 18.09 -8.55
N GLY A 191 -32.98 18.18 -9.28
CA GLY A 191 -33.22 17.40 -10.50
C GLY A 191 -33.71 15.97 -10.24
N LYS A 192 -34.15 15.65 -9.02
CA LYS A 192 -34.66 14.33 -8.63
C LYS A 192 -36.17 14.35 -8.53
N PHE A 193 -36.85 13.29 -8.97
CA PHE A 193 -38.28 13.13 -8.75
C PHE A 193 -38.51 12.49 -7.38
N LEU A 194 -39.18 13.20 -6.46
CA LEU A 194 -39.59 12.69 -5.15
C LEU A 194 -41.04 13.11 -4.88
N LEU A 195 -41.98 12.17 -4.93
CA LEU A 195 -43.33 12.40 -4.46
C LEU A 195 -43.42 11.91 -3.02
N ALA A 196 -43.60 12.81 -2.04
CA ALA A 196 -43.60 12.46 -0.62
C ALA A 196 -44.78 13.04 0.14
N ALA A 197 -45.34 12.27 1.06
CA ALA A 197 -46.32 12.72 2.06
C ALA A 197 -45.69 12.63 3.45
N LYS A 198 -45.51 13.78 4.12
CA LYS A 198 -44.77 13.88 5.40
C LYS A 198 -45.70 14.29 6.53
N LEU A 199 -45.71 13.49 7.59
CA LEU A 199 -46.34 13.77 8.88
C LEU A 199 -45.23 13.92 9.93
N VAL A 200 -45.14 15.08 10.58
CA VAL A 200 -44.03 15.41 11.50
C VAL A 200 -44.58 15.76 12.88
N ASN A 201 -43.85 15.42 13.94
CA ASN A 201 -44.20 15.70 15.34
C ASN A 201 -45.53 15.08 15.78
N LEU A 202 -45.74 13.80 15.48
CA LEU A 202 -46.84 13.04 16.06
C LEU A 202 -46.57 12.85 17.57
N GLY A 203 -47.65 12.84 18.38
CA GLY A 203 -47.55 12.66 19.83
C GLY A 203 -46.99 11.29 20.24
N PRO A 204 -46.61 11.09 21.51
CA PRO A 204 -45.98 9.85 21.95
C PRO A 204 -46.94 8.66 21.80
N VAL A 205 -46.44 7.55 21.24
CA VAL A 205 -47.22 6.32 21.00
C VAL A 205 -46.65 5.16 21.80
N GLY A 206 -47.50 4.44 22.53
CA GLY A 206 -47.09 3.23 23.26
C GLY A 206 -47.04 2.01 22.34
N LEU A 207 -45.92 1.28 22.36
CA LEU A 207 -45.72 0.02 21.62
C LEU A 207 -45.24 -1.06 22.61
N GLY A 208 -46.20 -1.78 23.21
CA GLY A 208 -45.92 -2.75 24.27
C GLY A 208 -45.23 -2.09 25.47
N ALA A 209 -44.03 -2.56 25.80
CA ALA A 209 -43.19 -1.99 26.86
C ALA A 209 -42.33 -0.80 26.38
N MET A 210 -42.46 -0.29 25.15
CA MET A 210 -41.71 0.86 24.65
C MET A 210 -42.63 2.04 24.34
N THR A 211 -42.08 3.26 24.36
CA THR A 211 -42.79 4.48 23.91
C THR A 211 -42.03 5.09 22.73
N LEU A 212 -42.74 5.42 21.66
CA LEU A 212 -42.22 6.12 20.49
C LEU A 212 -42.47 7.62 20.70
N ASP A 213 -41.42 8.43 20.84
CA ASP A 213 -41.52 9.89 21.00
C ASP A 213 -40.98 10.64 19.76
N LYS A 214 -41.48 11.85 19.51
CA LYS A 214 -41.18 12.66 18.32
C LYS A 214 -41.30 11.89 17.01
N VAL A 215 -42.39 11.14 16.87
CA VAL A 215 -42.61 10.29 15.70
C VAL A 215 -42.83 11.17 14.46
N SER A 216 -42.06 10.90 13.42
CA SER A 216 -42.27 11.43 12.08
C SER A 216 -42.41 10.27 11.11
N PHE A 217 -43.28 10.43 10.12
CA PHE A 217 -43.60 9.43 9.13
C PHE A 217 -43.62 10.06 7.75
N GLU A 218 -42.90 9.48 6.81
CA GLU A 218 -42.77 9.91 5.43
C GLU A 218 -43.13 8.73 4.52
N ALA A 219 -44.19 8.86 3.73
CA ALA A 219 -44.43 8.00 2.58
C ALA A 219 -43.78 8.64 1.36
N PHE A 220 -43.01 7.90 0.56
CA PHE A 220 -42.34 8.47 -0.60
C PHE A 220 -42.32 7.53 -1.81
N LEU A 221 -42.34 8.13 -2.99
CA LEU A 221 -42.07 7.54 -4.29
C LEU A 221 -40.92 8.32 -4.93
N GLN A 222 -39.82 7.66 -5.22
CA GLN A 222 -38.67 8.24 -5.91
C GLN A 222 -38.13 7.29 -6.97
N PHE A 223 -37.29 7.79 -7.88
CA PHE A 223 -36.58 6.94 -8.85
C PHE A 223 -35.13 6.72 -8.42
N SER A 224 -34.61 5.51 -8.66
CA SER A 224 -33.21 5.14 -8.37
C SER A 224 -32.21 5.83 -9.32
N ASP A 225 -31.13 6.42 -8.80
CA ASP A 225 -30.04 7.04 -9.59
C ASP A 225 -28.93 6.03 -9.96
N ARG A 226 -29.26 4.79 -10.34
CA ARG A 226 -28.26 3.75 -10.64
C ARG A 226 -27.75 3.87 -12.08
N GLU A 227 -26.57 4.44 -12.24
CA GLU A 227 -25.84 4.53 -13.52
C GLU A 227 -25.25 3.15 -13.93
N ILE A 228 -25.44 2.75 -15.19
CA ILE A 228 -24.71 1.65 -15.84
C ILE A 228 -23.61 2.23 -16.72
N ALA A 229 -22.37 1.86 -16.43
CA ALA A 229 -21.25 2.13 -17.33
C ALA A 229 -21.26 1.14 -18.51
N ASN A 230 -21.33 1.67 -19.75
CA ASN A 230 -21.16 0.94 -21.01
C ASN A 230 -22.17 -0.22 -21.29
N PRO A 231 -23.48 0.04 -21.37
CA PRO A 231 -24.47 -0.99 -21.68
C PRO A 231 -24.36 -1.51 -23.12
N THR A 232 -24.74 -2.78 -23.33
CA THR A 232 -24.82 -3.43 -24.65
C THR A 232 -25.96 -2.84 -25.50
N ALA A 233 -25.96 -3.13 -26.82
CA ALA A 233 -26.96 -2.59 -27.74
C ALA A 233 -28.39 -3.07 -27.42
N GLU A 234 -28.56 -4.29 -26.90
CA GLU A 234 -29.85 -4.82 -26.46
C GLU A 234 -30.30 -4.16 -25.15
N GLU A 235 -29.42 -4.01 -24.17
CA GLU A 235 -29.72 -3.36 -22.88
C GLU A 235 -30.09 -1.88 -23.05
N LYS A 236 -29.51 -1.17 -24.02
CA LYS A 236 -29.89 0.22 -24.33
C LYS A 236 -31.36 0.39 -24.71
N THR A 237 -32.03 -0.68 -25.15
CA THR A 237 -33.47 -0.63 -25.48
C THR A 237 -34.38 -0.67 -24.26
N SER A 238 -33.84 -0.99 -23.08
CA SER A 238 -34.55 -1.08 -21.80
C SER A 238 -34.06 -0.10 -20.74
N LEU A 239 -33.03 0.72 -21.03
CA LEU A 239 -32.44 1.69 -20.09
C LEU A 239 -32.85 3.12 -20.41
N LEU A 240 -32.84 3.98 -19.38
CA LEU A 240 -33.15 5.39 -19.53
C LEU A 240 -31.87 6.20 -19.81
N GLU A 241 -31.83 6.90 -20.94
CA GLU A 241 -30.69 7.75 -21.34
C GLU A 241 -30.92 9.19 -20.84
N ARG A 242 -30.02 9.71 -19.99
CA ARG A 242 -29.99 11.11 -19.52
C ARG A 242 -28.59 11.68 -19.69
N ASP A 243 -28.46 12.79 -20.41
CA ASP A 243 -27.20 13.52 -20.63
C ASP A 243 -25.99 12.64 -21.05
N GLY A 244 -26.25 11.65 -21.93
CA GLY A 244 -25.23 10.73 -22.44
C GLY A 244 -24.85 9.58 -21.50
N LYS A 245 -25.54 9.46 -20.35
CA LYS A 245 -25.40 8.37 -19.38
C LYS A 245 -26.63 7.48 -19.38
N TRP A 246 -26.41 6.22 -19.08
CA TRP A 246 -27.47 5.20 -19.09
C TRP A 246 -27.80 4.81 -17.65
N PHE A 247 -29.05 4.99 -17.28
CA PHE A 247 -29.55 4.66 -15.96
C PHE A 247 -30.46 3.45 -16.06
N ILE A 248 -30.39 2.59 -15.05
CA ILE A 248 -31.49 1.66 -14.76
C ILE A 248 -32.63 2.54 -14.26
N GLY A 249 -33.61 2.82 -15.11
CA GLY A 249 -34.83 3.55 -14.73
C GLY A 249 -35.74 2.73 -13.81
N ASP A 250 -35.29 1.54 -13.41
CA ASP A 250 -36.16 0.39 -13.18
C ASP A 250 -36.41 0.13 -11.69
N VAL A 251 -36.28 1.14 -10.84
CA VAL A 251 -36.90 1.04 -9.51
C VAL A 251 -37.55 2.36 -9.17
N ALA A 252 -38.86 2.44 -9.40
CA ALA A 252 -39.72 3.23 -8.54
C ALA A 252 -39.52 2.70 -7.12
N ILE A 253 -38.73 3.42 -6.34
CA ILE A 253 -38.53 3.15 -4.93
C ILE A 253 -39.72 3.78 -4.23
N LEU A 254 -40.76 2.98 -4.00
CA LEU A 254 -41.79 3.35 -3.05
C LEU A 254 -41.35 2.86 -1.68
N GLY A 255 -41.42 3.74 -0.70
CA GLY A 255 -41.14 3.36 0.66
C GLY A 255 -41.87 4.20 1.68
N PHE A 256 -41.76 3.75 2.91
CA PHE A 256 -42.10 4.53 4.10
C PHE A 256 -40.87 4.65 4.98
N ARG A 257 -40.66 5.84 5.53
CA ARG A 257 -39.63 6.14 6.51
C ARG A 257 -40.31 6.63 7.77
N MET A 258 -39.98 6.01 8.89
CA MET A 258 -40.37 6.44 10.21
C MET A 258 -39.14 6.88 10.99
N GLN A 259 -39.14 8.08 11.56
CA GLN A 259 -38.11 8.50 12.50
C GLN A 259 -38.75 8.72 13.86
N THR A 260 -38.16 8.15 14.90
CA THR A 260 -38.70 8.23 16.26
C THR A 260 -37.58 8.13 17.27
N MET A 261 -37.75 8.76 18.43
CA MET A 261 -36.99 8.43 19.63
C MET A 261 -37.64 7.20 20.27
N LEU A 262 -36.86 6.15 20.53
CA LEU A 262 -37.33 4.90 21.14
C LEU A 262 -37.09 4.95 22.64
N GLU A 263 -38.11 5.18 23.46
CA GLU A 263 -38.00 5.18 24.91
C GLU A 263 -38.34 3.79 25.48
N PRO A 264 -37.39 3.11 26.14
CA PRO A 264 -37.64 1.80 26.71
C PRO A 264 -38.40 1.90 28.05
N GLY A 265 -39.63 1.38 28.11
CA GLY A 265 -40.47 1.33 29.32
C GLY A 265 -40.14 0.15 30.24
N LEU A 266 -38.85 -0.03 30.53
CA LEU A 266 -38.31 -1.16 31.29
C LEU A 266 -38.86 -1.25 32.72
N THR A 267 -39.32 -0.13 33.31
CA THR A 267 -39.86 -0.13 34.69
C THR A 267 -41.34 -0.47 34.77
N LYS A 268 -42.04 -0.53 33.62
CA LYS A 268 -43.46 -0.88 33.53
C LYS A 268 -43.71 -2.39 33.43
N ASP A 269 -42.66 -3.19 33.20
CA ASP A 269 -42.74 -4.65 33.13
C ASP A 269 -42.66 -5.30 34.54
N PRO A 270 -43.60 -6.19 34.93
CA PRO A 270 -43.65 -6.79 36.28
C PRO A 270 -42.48 -7.70 36.65
N LEU A 271 -41.78 -8.26 35.67
CA LEU A 271 -40.60 -9.10 35.87
C LEU A 271 -39.36 -8.20 36.09
N LEU A 272 -39.18 -7.21 35.20
CA LEU A 272 -38.08 -6.27 35.28
C LEU A 272 -38.19 -5.35 36.51
N SER A 273 -39.41 -4.96 36.92
CA SER A 273 -39.63 -4.19 38.15
C SER A 273 -39.23 -4.94 39.42
N LYS A 274 -39.28 -6.28 39.40
CA LYS A 274 -38.83 -7.14 40.51
C LYS A 274 -37.31 -7.35 40.51
N VAL A 275 -36.70 -7.36 39.32
CA VAL A 275 -35.25 -7.47 39.15
C VAL A 275 -34.55 -6.11 39.37
N MET A 276 -35.25 -4.99 39.18
CA MET A 276 -34.71 -3.63 39.15
C MET A 276 -35.53 -2.62 40.00
N PRO A 277 -35.68 -2.82 41.34
CA PRO A 277 -36.45 -1.91 42.17
C PRO A 277 -35.76 -0.54 42.33
N GLY A 278 -36.42 0.54 41.91
CA GLY A 278 -36.01 1.94 42.20
C GLY A 278 -35.17 2.65 41.13
N SER A 279 -34.88 2.03 39.99
CA SER A 279 -34.13 2.65 38.88
C SER A 279 -35.02 3.61 38.07
N GLN A 280 -34.50 4.80 37.72
CA GLN A 280 -35.19 5.72 36.80
C GLN A 280 -35.17 5.17 35.36
N GLU A 281 -36.24 5.41 34.59
CA GLU A 281 -36.28 5.04 33.17
C GLU A 281 -35.22 5.81 32.37
N PRO A 282 -34.43 5.14 31.51
CA PRO A 282 -33.50 5.82 30.62
C PRO A 282 -34.28 6.70 29.63
N LYS A 283 -33.89 7.96 29.48
CA LYS A 283 -34.45 8.86 28.45
C LYS A 283 -33.58 8.82 27.19
N THR A 284 -34.21 8.60 26.05
CA THR A 284 -33.54 8.50 24.74
C THR A 284 -33.26 9.89 24.17
N THR A 285 -32.04 10.11 23.67
CA THR A 285 -31.65 11.39 23.02
C THR A 285 -31.44 11.26 21.51
N THR A 286 -31.49 10.05 20.97
CA THR A 286 -31.14 9.74 19.58
C THR A 286 -32.40 9.37 18.79
N LEU A 287 -32.57 9.94 17.59
CA LEU A 287 -33.59 9.47 16.65
C LEU A 287 -33.12 8.17 16.00
N THR A 288 -34.04 7.20 15.92
CA THR A 288 -33.89 5.98 15.14
C THR A 288 -34.75 6.10 13.90
N THR A 289 -34.13 5.96 12.74
CA THR A 289 -34.81 5.88 11.44
C THR A 289 -35.06 4.41 11.10
N ILE A 290 -36.29 4.07 10.75
CA ILE A 290 -36.69 2.76 10.20
C ILE A 290 -37.27 3.05 8.83
N SER A 291 -36.71 2.42 7.80
CA SER A 291 -37.17 2.60 6.43
C SER A 291 -37.50 1.26 5.80
N VAL A 292 -38.56 1.22 5.01
CA VAL A 292 -38.93 0.09 4.17
C VAL A 292 -39.16 0.62 2.77
N ASP A 293 -38.48 0.07 1.77
CA ASP A 293 -38.73 0.44 0.38
C ASP A 293 -38.63 -0.73 -0.60
N THR A 294 -39.19 -0.56 -1.78
CA THR A 294 -39.26 -1.59 -2.84
C THR A 294 -37.90 -1.90 -3.48
N GLY A 295 -36.86 -1.08 -3.26
CA GLY A 295 -35.53 -1.31 -3.84
C GLY A 295 -34.53 -1.96 -2.89
N GLN A 296 -34.67 -1.74 -1.58
CA GLN A 296 -33.71 -2.13 -0.54
C GLN A 296 -34.33 -3.01 0.55
N GLY A 297 -35.66 -3.18 0.55
CA GLY A 297 -36.39 -3.84 1.62
C GLY A 297 -36.35 -3.00 2.90
N VAL A 298 -36.22 -3.67 4.04
CA VAL A 298 -36.14 -3.02 5.37
C VAL A 298 -34.69 -2.61 5.65
N TYR A 299 -34.45 -1.38 6.12
CA TYR A 299 -33.16 -0.94 6.68
C TYR A 299 -33.33 0.00 7.88
N LEU A 300 -32.28 0.09 8.70
CA LEU A 300 -32.25 0.84 9.96
C LEU A 300 -31.17 1.93 9.90
N GLY A 301 -31.42 3.07 10.55
CA GLY A 301 -30.47 4.20 10.64
C GLY A 301 -30.49 5.15 9.43
N ASP A 302 -29.59 6.15 9.46
CA ASP A 302 -29.57 7.27 8.51
C ASP A 302 -28.73 7.00 7.24
N GLY A 303 -28.43 5.73 6.94
CA GLY A 303 -27.77 5.37 5.67
C GLY A 303 -27.08 4.00 5.63
N ARG A 304 -26.64 3.62 4.43
CA ARG A 304 -26.11 2.28 4.04
C ARG A 304 -24.81 1.85 4.74
N GLY A 305 -24.17 2.72 5.51
CA GLY A 305 -22.87 2.44 6.13
C GLY A 305 -22.95 1.78 7.51
N ASN A 306 -24.11 1.84 8.18
CA ASN A 306 -24.29 1.30 9.53
C ASN A 306 -25.77 1.02 9.82
N GLU A 307 -26.26 -0.15 9.41
CA GLU A 307 -27.67 -0.57 9.58
C GLU A 307 -27.96 -1.00 11.02
N ARG A 308 -27.91 -0.06 11.97
CA ARG A 308 -28.10 -0.31 13.41
C ARG A 308 -29.04 0.71 14.03
N ALA A 309 -30.03 0.21 14.76
CA ALA A 309 -30.89 0.98 15.66
C ALA A 309 -30.33 0.87 17.09
N VAL A 310 -29.79 1.94 17.63
CA VAL A 310 -29.24 1.98 18.99
C VAL A 310 -30.33 2.39 19.97
N LEU A 311 -30.59 1.52 20.94
CA LEU A 311 -31.47 1.74 22.08
C LEU A 311 -30.58 2.13 23.28
N PRO A 312 -30.64 3.39 23.77
CA PRO A 312 -29.87 3.82 24.92
C PRO A 312 -30.50 3.27 26.22
N VAL A 313 -30.30 1.99 26.48
CA VAL A 313 -30.74 1.31 27.70
C VAL A 313 -29.65 1.43 28.76
N ARG A 314 -29.37 2.66 29.21
CA ARG A 314 -28.37 2.87 30.25
C ARG A 314 -28.91 2.40 31.60
N PHE A 315 -28.45 1.25 32.05
CA PHE A 315 -28.79 0.65 33.34
C PHE A 315 -27.54 0.48 34.20
N SER A 316 -27.63 0.81 35.49
CA SER A 316 -26.53 0.64 36.44
C SER A 316 -27.00 -0.17 37.65
N PHE A 317 -26.34 -1.31 37.87
CA PHE A 317 -26.41 -2.13 39.07
C PHE A 317 -25.06 -2.04 39.80
N PRO A 318 -24.97 -2.26 41.13
CA PRO A 318 -23.68 -2.25 41.83
C PRO A 318 -22.65 -3.15 41.13
N GLY A 319 -21.60 -2.53 40.57
CA GLY A 319 -20.51 -3.23 39.86
C GLY A 319 -20.78 -3.60 38.40
N VAL A 320 -21.97 -3.37 37.81
CA VAL A 320 -22.23 -3.61 36.37
C VAL A 320 -23.13 -2.52 35.80
N GLU A 321 -22.72 -1.92 34.70
CA GLU A 321 -23.45 -0.92 33.93
C GLU A 321 -23.64 -1.43 32.50
N LEU A 322 -24.88 -1.64 32.09
CA LEU A 322 -25.22 -1.87 30.69
C LEU A 322 -25.45 -0.51 30.04
N ARG A 323 -24.71 -0.21 28.97
CA ARG A 323 -24.66 1.15 28.40
C ARG A 323 -25.56 1.32 27.18
N GLU A 324 -25.60 0.32 26.32
CA GLU A 324 -26.35 0.35 25.07
C GLU A 324 -26.81 -1.05 24.68
N VAL A 325 -27.92 -1.13 23.97
CA VAL A 325 -28.33 -2.29 23.17
C VAL A 325 -28.58 -1.78 21.77
N ALA A 326 -28.04 -2.42 20.75
CA ALA A 326 -28.31 -2.07 19.37
C ALA A 326 -28.83 -3.28 18.61
N PHE A 327 -29.83 -3.04 17.78
CA PHE A 327 -30.40 -4.01 16.86
C PHE A 327 -29.94 -3.68 15.45
N GLY A 328 -29.35 -4.63 14.74
CA GLY A 328 -28.85 -4.46 13.38
C GLY A 328 -29.30 -5.57 12.43
N LEU A 329 -29.12 -5.32 11.14
CA LEU A 329 -29.40 -6.29 10.08
C LEU A 329 -28.09 -6.91 9.59
N ARG A 330 -28.06 -8.23 9.39
CA ARG A 330 -27.01 -8.91 8.63
C ARG A 330 -27.48 -9.11 7.20
N ARG A 331 -26.57 -8.84 6.26
CA ARG A 331 -26.79 -9.08 4.84
C ARG A 331 -25.68 -9.91 4.23
N ASP A 332 -25.98 -10.62 3.15
CA ASP A 332 -24.97 -11.28 2.31
C ASP A 332 -24.40 -10.36 1.22
N ALA A 333 -23.56 -10.93 0.34
CA ALA A 333 -22.98 -10.21 -0.79
C ALA A 333 -24.02 -9.77 -1.84
N ALA A 334 -25.16 -10.47 -1.94
CA ALA A 334 -26.31 -10.08 -2.77
C ALA A 334 -27.16 -8.97 -2.11
N ARG A 335 -26.89 -8.66 -0.84
CA ARG A 335 -27.58 -7.69 0.04
C ARG A 335 -28.93 -8.17 0.55
N ASP A 336 -29.18 -9.46 0.50
CA ASP A 336 -30.36 -10.06 1.10
C ASP A 336 -30.18 -10.11 2.62
N VAL A 337 -31.26 -9.85 3.37
CA VAL A 337 -31.22 -9.93 4.83
C VAL A 337 -31.09 -11.39 5.23
N THR A 338 -29.91 -11.77 5.70
CA THR A 338 -29.59 -13.14 6.11
C THR A 338 -29.80 -13.38 7.60
N GLY A 339 -29.92 -12.30 8.39
CA GLY A 339 -30.21 -12.39 9.81
C GLY A 339 -30.34 -11.06 10.52
N PHE A 340 -30.60 -11.12 11.83
CA PHE A 340 -30.65 -9.99 12.73
C PHE A 340 -29.50 -10.07 13.73
N GLU A 341 -28.85 -8.96 14.06
CA GLU A 341 -27.89 -8.88 15.16
C GLU A 341 -28.47 -8.08 16.32
N LEU A 342 -28.39 -8.65 17.52
CA LEU A 342 -28.60 -7.94 18.77
C LEU A 342 -27.23 -7.77 19.42
N THR A 343 -26.82 -6.54 19.69
CA THR A 343 -25.51 -6.20 20.28
C THR A 343 -25.70 -5.36 21.54
N THR A 344 -24.76 -5.42 22.47
CA THR A 344 -24.78 -4.61 23.70
C THR A 344 -23.37 -4.20 24.12
N SER A 345 -23.25 -3.07 24.82
CA SER A 345 -22.04 -2.72 25.56
C SER A 345 -22.26 -2.82 27.06
N ILE A 346 -21.35 -3.55 27.71
CA ILE A 346 -21.39 -3.82 29.15
C ILE A 346 -20.11 -3.25 29.75
N ALA A 347 -20.23 -2.42 30.79
CA ALA A 347 -19.14 -2.02 31.65
C ALA A 347 -19.31 -2.70 33.00
N ALA A 348 -18.27 -3.33 33.54
CA ALA A 348 -18.29 -3.94 34.86
C ALA A 348 -17.13 -3.43 35.72
N LYS A 349 -17.33 -3.42 37.03
CA LYS A 349 -16.32 -3.09 38.04
C LYS A 349 -16.40 -4.12 39.16
N ILE A 350 -15.27 -4.74 39.47
CA ILE A 350 -15.12 -5.64 40.62
C ILE A 350 -14.33 -4.87 41.68
N GLY A 351 -15.06 -4.22 42.61
CA GLY A 351 -14.50 -3.26 43.56
C GLY A 351 -13.77 -2.09 42.88
N ASP A 352 -12.76 -1.54 43.53
CA ASP A 352 -11.83 -0.54 42.95
C ASP A 352 -10.68 -1.17 42.15
N ALA A 353 -10.60 -2.51 42.15
CA ALA A 353 -9.43 -3.24 41.67
C ALA A 353 -9.50 -3.61 40.19
N VAL A 354 -10.69 -3.84 39.62
CA VAL A 354 -10.82 -4.22 38.20
C VAL A 354 -11.98 -3.46 37.57
N GLY A 355 -11.72 -2.85 36.41
CA GLY A 355 -12.75 -2.32 35.51
C GLY A 355 -12.69 -3.07 34.18
N LEU A 356 -13.84 -3.44 33.63
CA LEU A 356 -13.99 -4.15 32.37
C LEU A 356 -14.99 -3.39 31.51
N GLN A 357 -14.75 -3.30 30.21
CA GLN A 357 -15.69 -2.78 29.24
C GLN A 357 -15.71 -3.71 28.04
N ILE A 358 -16.88 -4.20 27.68
CA ILE A 358 -17.14 -5.05 26.53
C ILE A 358 -18.02 -4.26 25.58
N VAL A 359 -17.70 -4.27 24.29
CA VAL A 359 -18.43 -3.56 23.23
C VAL A 359 -18.84 -4.56 22.15
N GLY A 360 -20.08 -4.48 21.69
CA GLY A 360 -20.58 -5.28 20.57
C GLY A 360 -20.86 -6.74 20.88
N SER A 361 -20.88 -7.18 22.14
CA SER A 361 -21.25 -8.56 22.48
C SER A 361 -22.74 -8.80 22.21
N GLY A 362 -23.14 -9.98 21.75
CA GLY A 362 -24.57 -10.29 21.68
C GLY A 362 -24.90 -11.57 20.92
N PHE A 363 -25.94 -11.55 20.10
CA PHE A 363 -26.46 -12.72 19.38
C PHE A 363 -26.80 -12.38 17.93
N ILE A 364 -26.61 -13.35 17.05
CA ILE A 364 -27.06 -13.31 15.67
C ILE A 364 -28.21 -14.30 15.52
N VAL A 365 -29.34 -13.84 14.99
CA VAL A 365 -30.47 -14.69 14.61
C VAL A 365 -30.43 -14.85 13.10
N ALA A 366 -30.04 -16.04 12.61
CA ALA A 366 -30.00 -16.34 11.19
C ALA A 366 -31.41 -16.67 10.67
N LEU A 367 -31.80 -16.08 9.55
CA LEU A 367 -33.10 -16.33 8.92
C LEU A 367 -33.10 -17.62 8.09
N ASN A 368 -31.94 -17.98 7.54
CA ASN A 368 -31.80 -19.12 6.62
C ASN A 368 -31.45 -20.44 7.32
N GLY A 369 -31.35 -20.45 8.65
CA GLY A 369 -30.99 -21.64 9.44
C GLY A 369 -29.50 -21.99 9.47
N ASP A 370 -28.67 -21.37 8.64
CA ASP A 370 -27.22 -21.57 8.64
C ASP A 370 -26.56 -20.86 9.83
N VAL A 371 -26.00 -21.65 10.75
CA VAL A 371 -25.36 -21.16 11.98
C VAL A 371 -23.85 -21.30 11.85
N GLU A 372 -23.12 -20.18 11.76
CA GLU A 372 -21.64 -20.17 11.61
C GLU A 372 -20.88 -20.68 12.86
N GLN A 373 -21.52 -20.78 14.02
CA GLN A 373 -20.93 -21.24 15.28
C GLN A 373 -21.90 -22.13 16.05
N GLN A 374 -21.38 -23.16 16.75
CA GLN A 374 -22.13 -24.17 17.52
C GLN A 374 -23.43 -23.60 18.11
N ALA A 375 -24.56 -23.99 17.53
CA ALA A 375 -25.88 -23.57 18.00
C ALA A 375 -26.04 -24.00 19.46
N ILE A 376 -26.16 -23.03 20.37
CA ILE A 376 -26.36 -23.29 21.81
C ILE A 376 -27.82 -23.68 22.08
N PHE A 377 -28.72 -23.34 21.15
CA PHE A 377 -30.16 -23.58 21.22
C PHE A 377 -30.62 -24.28 19.94
N ASP A 378 -31.75 -24.99 20.01
CA ASP A 378 -32.43 -25.63 18.87
C ASP A 378 -33.18 -24.60 17.98
N ILE A 379 -32.65 -23.38 17.95
CA ILE A 379 -33.17 -22.16 17.31
C ILE A 379 -31.95 -21.57 16.58
N PRO A 380 -32.10 -20.97 15.37
CA PRO A 380 -30.98 -20.41 14.59
C PRO A 380 -30.40 -19.13 15.21
N VAL A 381 -29.96 -19.21 16.47
CA VAL A 381 -29.34 -18.14 17.25
C VAL A 381 -27.92 -18.56 17.57
N SER A 382 -26.94 -17.79 17.10
CA SER A 382 -25.53 -17.94 17.46
C SER A 382 -25.06 -16.79 18.36
N PRO A 383 -24.17 -17.05 19.31
CA PRO A 383 -23.50 -15.98 20.03
C PRO A 383 -22.61 -15.17 19.07
N ARG A 384 -22.66 -13.85 19.20
CA ARG A 384 -21.79 -12.90 18.50
C ARG A 384 -20.63 -12.52 19.43
N TRP A 385 -19.41 -12.79 18.98
CA TRP A 385 -18.21 -12.36 19.68
C TRP A 385 -18.19 -10.84 19.86
N PRO A 386 -17.69 -10.33 21.01
CA PRO A 386 -17.50 -8.90 21.21
C PRO A 386 -16.59 -8.29 20.14
N ASP A 387 -16.87 -7.05 19.76
CA ASP A 387 -16.03 -6.27 18.84
C ASP A 387 -14.75 -5.82 19.55
N ALA A 388 -14.88 -5.38 20.80
CA ALA A 388 -13.76 -4.96 21.63
C ALA A 388 -13.97 -5.23 23.12
N ILE A 389 -12.88 -5.48 23.83
CA ILE A 389 -12.83 -5.65 25.28
C ILE A 389 -11.68 -4.81 25.83
N GLY A 390 -12.00 -3.85 26.70
CA GLY A 390 -11.05 -3.08 27.49
C GLY A 390 -11.03 -3.57 28.94
N LEU A 391 -9.84 -3.76 29.50
CA LEU A 391 -9.63 -4.15 30.89
C LEU A 391 -8.73 -3.11 31.57
N ARG A 392 -9.05 -2.74 32.80
CA ARG A 392 -8.21 -1.96 33.71
C ARG A 392 -8.04 -2.72 35.00
N VAL A 393 -6.80 -2.84 35.47
CA VAL A 393 -6.45 -3.51 36.72
C VAL A 393 -5.74 -2.52 37.64
N LYS A 394 -6.10 -2.55 38.92
CA LYS A 394 -5.51 -1.81 40.04
C LYS A 394 -5.55 -2.71 41.28
N ALA A 395 -4.87 -3.86 41.21
CA ALA A 395 -4.87 -4.88 42.24
C ALA A 395 -3.50 -4.92 42.94
N GLY A 396 -3.33 -4.09 43.98
CA GLY A 396 -2.13 -4.06 44.82
C GLY A 396 -0.84 -3.80 44.02
N PRO A 397 0.07 -4.78 43.86
CA PRO A 397 1.31 -4.61 43.10
C PRO A 397 1.12 -4.52 41.59
N VAL A 398 -0.06 -4.83 41.04
CA VAL A 398 -0.32 -4.78 39.59
C VAL A 398 -1.29 -3.65 39.27
N THR A 399 -0.84 -2.71 38.44
CA THR A 399 -1.69 -1.63 37.92
C THR A 399 -1.54 -1.53 36.41
N GLY A 400 -2.57 -1.11 35.68
CA GLY A 400 -2.51 -0.95 34.23
C GLY A 400 -3.79 -1.37 33.54
N GLY A 401 -3.69 -1.87 32.32
CA GLY A 401 -4.82 -2.33 31.54
C GLY A 401 -4.44 -3.05 30.26
N GLY A 402 -5.46 -3.42 29.50
CA GLY A 402 -5.34 -4.03 28.20
C GLY A 402 -6.57 -3.77 27.36
N PHE A 403 -6.43 -4.01 26.07
CA PHE A 403 -7.45 -3.85 25.06
C PHE A 403 -7.35 -5.00 24.08
N ILE A 404 -8.45 -5.61 23.68
CA ILE A 404 -8.53 -6.60 22.61
C ILE A 404 -9.64 -6.17 21.68
N GLN A 405 -9.42 -6.26 20.37
CA GLN A 405 -10.43 -6.06 19.33
C GLN A 405 -10.42 -7.23 18.36
N ARG A 406 -11.60 -7.57 17.84
CA ARG A 406 -11.77 -8.43 16.69
C ARG A 406 -12.07 -7.55 15.48
N VAL A 407 -11.28 -7.66 14.42
CA VAL A 407 -11.42 -6.83 13.23
C VAL A 407 -11.17 -7.67 11.98
N GLU A 408 -11.98 -7.44 10.95
CA GLU A 408 -11.69 -7.97 9.61
C GLU A 408 -10.81 -6.94 8.88
N ARG A 409 -9.60 -7.34 8.50
CA ARG A 409 -8.66 -6.50 7.75
C ARG A 409 -8.51 -7.02 6.34
N THR A 410 -8.41 -6.10 5.39
CA THR A 410 -8.09 -6.41 4.00
C THR A 410 -6.65 -6.02 3.73
N TYR A 411 -5.85 -6.97 3.27
CA TYR A 411 -4.46 -6.78 2.89
C TYR A 411 -4.31 -6.92 1.39
N LYS A 412 -3.37 -6.19 0.80
CA LYS A 412 -2.91 -6.45 -0.56
C LYS A 412 -1.71 -7.38 -0.50
N VAL A 413 -1.91 -8.64 -0.86
CA VAL A 413 -0.85 -9.64 -0.95
C VAL A 413 -0.75 -10.05 -2.41
N ASP A 414 0.41 -9.85 -3.02
CA ASP A 414 0.66 -10.15 -4.45
C ASP A 414 -0.37 -9.54 -5.42
N GLY A 415 -0.87 -8.35 -5.09
CA GLY A 415 -1.86 -7.62 -5.88
C GLY A 415 -3.31 -8.12 -5.72
N GLN A 416 -3.56 -9.10 -4.86
CA GLN A 416 -4.90 -9.57 -4.51
C GLN A 416 -5.34 -9.08 -3.13
N ASP A 417 -6.63 -8.73 -3.02
CA ASP A 417 -7.23 -8.36 -1.74
C ASP A 417 -7.54 -9.61 -0.92
N VAL A 418 -6.79 -9.81 0.16
CA VAL A 418 -6.99 -10.91 1.11
C VAL A 418 -7.66 -10.38 2.36
N LYS A 419 -8.87 -10.86 2.66
CA LYS A 419 -9.58 -10.56 3.91
C LYS A 419 -9.21 -11.56 4.99
N ARG A 420 -8.87 -11.08 6.18
CA ARG A 420 -8.62 -11.92 7.36
C ARG A 420 -9.32 -11.37 8.58
N VAL A 421 -9.88 -12.28 9.38
CA VAL A 421 -10.42 -11.97 10.71
C VAL A 421 -9.29 -12.09 11.72
N GLU A 422 -8.99 -10.98 12.39
CA GLU A 422 -7.86 -10.87 13.31
C GLU A 422 -8.29 -10.39 14.68
N PHE A 423 -7.60 -10.89 15.70
CA PHE A 423 -7.69 -10.45 17.08
C PHE A 423 -6.46 -9.61 17.41
N GLY A 424 -6.65 -8.29 17.48
CA GLY A 424 -5.61 -7.36 17.89
C GLY A 424 -5.69 -7.09 19.39
N GLY A 425 -4.60 -7.25 20.12
CA GLY A 425 -4.51 -7.07 21.57
C GLY A 425 -3.35 -6.16 21.96
N VAL A 426 -3.57 -5.33 22.97
CA VAL A 426 -2.56 -4.50 23.60
C VAL A 426 -2.65 -4.68 25.11
N VAL A 427 -1.51 -4.82 25.79
CA VAL A 427 -1.43 -4.88 27.24
C VAL A 427 -0.36 -3.91 27.73
N GLN A 428 -0.67 -3.16 28.78
CA GLN A 428 0.31 -2.36 29.52
C GLN A 428 0.07 -2.54 31.01
N LEU A 429 1.02 -3.15 31.70
CA LEU A 429 0.96 -3.43 33.12
C LEU A 429 2.21 -2.88 33.80
N GLN A 430 2.02 -2.32 34.99
CA GLN A 430 3.07 -2.06 35.95
C GLN A 430 2.95 -3.12 37.05
N ILE A 431 3.95 -4.01 37.13
CA ILE A 431 4.05 -5.06 38.13
C ILE A 431 5.15 -4.65 39.11
N LEU A 432 4.78 -4.35 40.35
CA LEU A 432 5.60 -3.66 41.34
C LEU A 432 6.08 -2.30 40.79
N LYS A 433 7.31 -2.23 40.29
CA LYS A 433 7.87 -1.05 39.62
C LYS A 433 8.32 -1.34 38.17
N PHE A 434 8.21 -2.59 37.71
CA PHE A 434 8.53 -2.97 36.33
C PHE A 434 7.37 -2.62 35.40
N GLY A 435 7.67 -2.02 34.25
CA GLY A 435 6.69 -1.84 33.19
C GLY A 435 6.74 -3.02 32.23
N VAL A 436 5.59 -3.58 31.87
CA VAL A 436 5.45 -4.65 30.89
C VAL A 436 4.46 -4.19 29.84
N SER A 437 4.83 -4.29 28.57
CA SER A 437 3.96 -3.97 27.43
C SER A 437 3.97 -5.11 26.43
N ALA A 438 2.82 -5.39 25.83
CA ALA A 438 2.70 -6.32 24.73
C ALA A 438 1.71 -5.81 23.68
N ILE A 439 2.04 -6.01 22.40
CA ILE A 439 1.16 -5.83 21.25
C ILE A 439 1.05 -7.21 20.58
N VAL A 440 -0.16 -7.66 20.31
CA VAL A 440 -0.47 -8.98 19.77
C VAL A 440 -1.44 -8.83 18.61
N ILE A 441 -1.19 -9.51 17.50
CA ILE A 441 -2.17 -9.67 16.41
C ILE A 441 -2.23 -11.15 16.07
N LEU A 442 -3.39 -11.77 16.25
CA LEU A 442 -3.60 -13.18 16.02
C LEU A 442 -4.70 -13.38 14.98
N SER A 443 -4.39 -14.07 13.89
CA SER A 443 -5.40 -14.67 13.00
C SER A 443 -5.44 -16.15 13.31
N PRO A 444 -6.57 -16.74 13.72
CA PRO A 444 -6.65 -18.17 13.98
C PRO A 444 -6.71 -18.99 12.69
N ASP A 445 -7.39 -18.48 11.65
CA ASP A 445 -7.58 -19.17 10.38
C ASP A 445 -7.59 -18.20 9.18
N PRO A 446 -6.60 -18.26 8.26
CA PRO A 446 -5.37 -19.01 8.40
C PRO A 446 -4.53 -18.50 9.59
N PHE A 447 -3.80 -19.40 10.25
CA PHE A 447 -3.00 -19.05 11.43
C PHE A 447 -1.91 -18.02 11.11
N SER A 448 -1.87 -16.90 11.83
CA SER A 448 -0.72 -15.99 11.85
C SER A 448 -0.65 -15.25 13.19
N LEU A 449 0.56 -14.86 13.59
CA LEU A 449 0.82 -14.17 14.86
C LEU A 449 1.78 -13.02 14.64
N VAL A 450 1.52 -11.87 15.26
CA VAL A 450 2.51 -10.81 15.53
C VAL A 450 2.52 -10.61 17.04
N LEU A 451 3.70 -10.61 17.65
CA LEU A 451 3.92 -10.39 19.07
C LEU A 451 5.10 -9.43 19.22
N VAL A 452 4.84 -8.26 19.79
CA VAL A 452 5.88 -7.32 20.23
C VAL A 452 5.77 -7.21 21.75
N ILE A 453 6.81 -7.60 22.47
CA ILE A 453 6.82 -7.61 23.93
C ILE A 453 8.01 -6.81 24.46
N GLY A 454 7.79 -6.04 25.52
CA GLY A 454 8.82 -5.22 26.14
C GLY A 454 8.67 -5.16 27.66
N VAL A 455 9.81 -5.10 28.36
CA VAL A 455 9.92 -4.92 29.80
C VAL A 455 10.81 -3.71 30.07
N ARG A 456 10.30 -2.76 30.85
CA ARG A 456 11.03 -1.58 31.33
C ARG A 456 11.47 -1.77 32.77
N PHE A 457 12.74 -1.49 33.02
CA PHE A 457 13.34 -1.61 34.34
C PHE A 457 12.95 -0.43 35.24
N PRO A 458 12.73 -0.66 36.54
CA PRO A 458 12.43 0.41 37.49
C PRO A 458 13.62 1.34 37.75
N VAL A 459 14.83 0.78 37.67
CA VAL A 459 16.10 1.49 37.74
C VAL A 459 16.86 1.10 36.49
N ALA A 460 17.27 2.10 35.71
CA ALA A 460 18.02 1.86 34.48
C ALA A 460 19.39 1.24 34.81
N ILE A 461 19.83 0.28 34.00
CA ILE A 461 21.13 -0.37 34.17
C ILE A 461 22.18 0.52 33.53
N ASP A 462 23.14 1.01 34.29
CA ASP A 462 24.23 1.84 33.78
C ASP A 462 25.16 1.01 32.88
N LEU A 463 25.42 1.51 31.67
CA LEU A 463 26.29 0.90 30.67
C LEU A 463 27.66 1.61 30.55
N SER A 464 27.98 2.50 31.49
CA SER A 464 29.14 3.42 31.48
C SER A 464 28.97 4.61 30.53
N MET A 465 29.84 5.62 30.68
CA MET A 465 29.87 6.87 29.90
C MET A 465 28.53 7.65 29.87
N GLY A 466 27.68 7.42 30.87
CA GLY A 466 26.35 8.04 30.98
C GLY A 466 25.27 7.38 30.11
N PHE A 467 25.56 6.23 29.47
CA PHE A 467 24.56 5.39 28.80
C PHE A 467 23.84 4.49 29.81
N THR A 468 22.58 4.22 29.54
CA THR A 468 21.72 3.40 30.40
C THR A 468 20.85 2.48 29.57
N LEU A 469 20.64 1.25 30.02
CA LEU A 469 19.66 0.31 29.49
C LEU A 469 18.37 0.44 30.30
N ASN A 470 17.33 0.98 29.68
CA ASN A 470 16.03 1.27 30.29
C ASN A 470 15.04 0.11 30.12
N GLY A 471 15.17 -0.68 29.05
CA GLY A 471 14.26 -1.79 28.77
C GLY A 471 14.78 -2.76 27.73
N ILE A 472 14.20 -3.97 27.75
CA ILE A 472 14.50 -5.06 26.82
C ILE A 472 13.19 -5.68 26.31
N GLY A 473 13.22 -6.26 25.12
CA GLY A 473 12.04 -6.89 24.53
C GLY A 473 12.37 -7.73 23.31
N GLY A 474 11.33 -8.15 22.61
CA GLY A 474 11.47 -8.80 21.31
C GLY A 474 10.24 -8.66 20.42
N ILE A 475 10.47 -8.91 19.14
CA ILE A 475 9.46 -9.04 18.09
C ILE A 475 9.47 -10.50 17.62
N LEU A 476 8.29 -11.07 17.46
CA LEU A 476 8.05 -12.37 16.85
C LEU A 476 6.84 -12.27 15.94
N ALA A 477 6.98 -12.64 14.67
CA ALA A 477 5.87 -12.76 13.73
C ALA A 477 5.94 -14.11 13.00
N LEU A 478 4.82 -14.84 13.01
CA LEU A 478 4.65 -16.18 12.43
C LEU A 478 3.61 -16.12 11.31
N ASN A 479 3.92 -16.68 10.15
CA ASN A 479 3.14 -16.55 8.91
C ASN A 479 2.86 -15.07 8.57
N ARG A 480 3.88 -14.24 8.79
CA ARG A 480 3.87 -12.80 8.56
C ARG A 480 5.18 -12.40 7.89
N GLY A 481 5.11 -11.41 7.00
CA GLY A 481 6.27 -10.76 6.40
C GLY A 481 6.65 -9.48 7.13
N LEU A 482 7.60 -8.74 6.56
CA LEU A 482 7.94 -7.38 6.95
C LEU A 482 7.86 -6.49 5.72
N ASP A 483 7.02 -5.47 5.76
CA ASP A 483 6.81 -4.55 4.64
C ASP A 483 7.58 -3.24 4.86
N LEU A 484 8.62 -3.03 4.05
CA LEU A 484 9.48 -1.83 4.12
C LEU A 484 8.75 -0.56 3.70
N GLU A 485 7.78 -0.64 2.80
CA GLU A 485 6.99 0.51 2.36
C GLU A 485 5.98 0.92 3.44
N ALA A 486 5.31 -0.05 4.06
CA ALA A 486 4.46 0.19 5.22
C ALA A 486 5.26 0.77 6.40
N LEU A 487 6.48 0.28 6.65
CA LEU A 487 7.40 0.88 7.62
C LEU A 487 7.72 2.33 7.26
N ARG A 488 8.19 2.60 6.04
CA ARG A 488 8.53 3.94 5.56
C ARG A 488 7.35 4.92 5.69
N SER A 489 6.15 4.49 5.29
CA SER A 489 4.94 5.29 5.41
C SER A 489 4.58 5.57 6.88
N GLY A 490 4.67 4.55 7.74
CA GLY A 490 4.37 4.65 9.16
C GLY A 490 5.35 5.53 9.96
N MET A 491 6.59 5.69 9.49
CA MET A 491 7.59 6.56 10.14
C MET A 491 7.15 8.03 10.24
N LYS A 492 6.30 8.51 9.31
CA LYS A 492 5.75 9.86 9.37
C LYS A 492 4.89 10.10 10.61
N GLU A 493 4.40 9.03 11.24
CA GLU A 493 3.57 9.05 12.44
C GLU A 493 4.28 8.42 13.65
N HIS A 494 5.61 8.33 13.61
CA HIS A 494 6.46 7.74 14.65
C HIS A 494 6.08 6.30 15.02
N ILE A 495 5.81 5.45 14.00
CA ILE A 495 5.39 4.06 14.26
C ILE A 495 6.45 3.26 15.01
N LEU A 496 7.75 3.50 14.78
CA LEU A 496 8.80 2.72 15.44
C LEU A 496 8.86 3.03 16.93
N ASP A 497 8.74 4.30 17.31
CA ASP A 497 8.61 4.74 18.70
C ASP A 497 7.45 4.03 19.42
N LYS A 498 6.29 3.98 18.76
CA LYS A 498 5.03 3.43 19.28
C LYS A 498 4.96 1.90 19.24
N MET A 499 5.69 1.26 18.34
CA MET A 499 5.70 -0.20 18.20
C MET A 499 6.74 -0.84 19.13
N LEU A 500 7.97 -0.31 19.16
CA LEU A 500 9.07 -0.91 19.91
C LEU A 500 8.84 -0.81 21.42
N PHE A 501 8.61 0.40 21.94
CA PHE A 501 8.35 0.64 23.37
C PHE A 501 7.30 1.75 23.53
N PRO A 502 5.99 1.44 23.41
CA PRO A 502 4.95 2.45 23.55
C PRO A 502 4.83 3.01 24.96
N ASP A 503 4.54 4.31 25.07
CA ASP A 503 4.31 4.96 26.36
C ASP A 503 2.89 4.75 26.89
N ASN A 504 1.87 4.74 26.02
CA ASN A 504 0.48 4.49 26.38
C ASN A 504 -0.27 3.75 25.27
N PRO A 505 0.05 2.47 25.01
CA PRO A 505 -0.51 1.75 23.88
C PRO A 505 -1.99 1.43 24.05
N VAL A 506 -2.52 1.37 25.29
CA VAL A 506 -3.93 1.05 25.56
C VAL A 506 -4.84 2.19 25.09
N ALA A 507 -4.43 3.46 25.24
CA ALA A 507 -5.21 4.61 24.79
C ALA A 507 -5.25 4.76 23.26
N GLU A 508 -4.21 4.30 22.56
CA GLU A 508 -4.10 4.37 21.09
C GLU A 508 -4.33 3.01 20.40
N ALA A 509 -4.86 2.01 21.14
CA ALA A 509 -4.80 0.61 20.73
C ALA A 509 -5.37 0.33 19.32
N PRO A 510 -6.56 0.82 18.92
CA PRO A 510 -7.10 0.54 17.59
C PRO A 510 -6.16 1.01 16.46
N LYS A 511 -5.67 2.25 16.55
CA LYS A 511 -4.76 2.84 15.55
C LYS A 511 -3.39 2.16 15.54
N LEU A 512 -2.85 1.83 16.72
CA LEU A 512 -1.58 1.14 16.84
C LEU A 512 -1.65 -0.26 16.23
N LEU A 513 -2.70 -1.02 16.56
CA LEU A 513 -2.91 -2.37 16.05
C LEU A 513 -3.06 -2.40 14.53
N ASP A 514 -3.77 -1.44 13.93
CA ASP A 514 -3.92 -1.38 12.47
C ASP A 514 -2.60 -1.08 11.77
N LYS A 515 -1.78 -0.19 12.32
CA LYS A 515 -0.46 0.11 11.75
C LYS A 515 0.50 -1.05 11.87
N VAL A 516 0.60 -1.66 13.06
CA VAL A 516 1.48 -2.82 13.28
C VAL A 516 1.05 -3.99 12.39
N ALA A 517 -0.26 -4.17 12.17
CA ALA A 517 -0.78 -5.18 11.25
C ALA A 517 -0.29 -4.99 9.81
N ASN A 518 -0.26 -3.75 9.32
CA ASN A 518 0.22 -3.42 7.98
C ASN A 518 1.75 -3.50 7.84
N VAL A 519 2.50 -3.22 8.92
CA VAL A 519 3.96 -3.41 8.94
C VAL A 519 4.34 -4.89 8.82
N PHE A 520 3.54 -5.77 9.43
CA PHE A 520 3.71 -7.22 9.36
C PHE A 520 2.54 -7.88 8.62
N PRO A 521 2.46 -7.76 7.29
CA PRO A 521 1.35 -8.32 6.52
C PRO A 521 1.38 -9.86 6.53
N PRO A 522 0.25 -10.55 6.28
CA PRO A 522 0.23 -12.00 6.11
C PRO A 522 1.16 -12.47 4.98
N LYS A 523 2.02 -13.45 5.28
CA LYS A 523 2.89 -14.12 4.31
C LYS A 523 3.06 -15.57 4.74
N ASP A 524 2.55 -16.51 3.96
CA ASP A 524 2.61 -17.93 4.33
C ASP A 524 4.06 -18.42 4.41
N GLY A 525 4.41 -19.11 5.50
CA GLY A 525 5.79 -19.49 5.79
C GLY A 525 6.72 -18.33 6.17
N GLY A 526 6.22 -17.09 6.19
CA GLY A 526 6.95 -15.91 6.62
C GLY A 526 7.26 -15.97 8.12
N PHE A 527 8.49 -15.65 8.48
CA PHE A 527 8.96 -15.68 9.86
C PHE A 527 9.82 -14.46 10.13
N VAL A 528 9.45 -13.68 11.15
CA VAL A 528 10.16 -12.46 11.53
C VAL A 528 10.48 -12.51 13.02
N PHE A 529 11.74 -12.33 13.40
CA PHE A 529 12.11 -12.32 14.82
C PHE A 529 13.25 -11.35 15.09
N GLY A 530 13.27 -10.75 16.28
CA GLY A 530 14.34 -9.83 16.61
C GLY A 530 14.30 -9.29 18.04
N PRO A 531 15.45 -9.14 18.72
CA PRO A 531 15.50 -8.43 19.99
C PRO A 531 15.26 -6.93 19.81
N ILE A 532 14.72 -6.29 20.85
CA ILE A 532 14.58 -4.84 20.95
C ILE A 532 15.13 -4.35 22.30
N VAL A 533 15.69 -3.13 22.32
CA VAL A 533 16.26 -2.49 23.52
C VAL A 533 15.88 -1.02 23.58
N GLU A 534 15.70 -0.50 24.79
CA GLU A 534 15.49 0.92 25.06
C GLU A 534 16.72 1.45 25.82
N LEU A 535 17.45 2.38 25.21
CA LEU A 535 18.67 2.99 25.72
C LEU A 535 18.42 4.46 26.07
N GLY A 536 19.17 4.98 27.04
CA GLY A 536 19.18 6.39 27.38
C GLY A 536 20.58 6.93 27.56
N TRP A 537 20.80 8.21 27.33
CA TRP A 537 22.08 8.89 27.56
C TRP A 537 21.90 10.24 28.25
N GLY A 538 22.86 10.61 29.11
CA GLY A 538 22.83 11.86 29.90
C GLY A 538 22.54 11.67 31.40
N SER A 539 22.76 10.47 31.95
CA SER A 539 22.52 10.14 33.38
C SER A 539 21.08 10.45 33.84
N GLN A 540 20.86 11.01 35.04
CA GLN A 540 19.53 11.29 35.59
C GLN A 540 18.68 12.23 34.73
N ALA A 541 19.28 13.04 33.86
CA ALA A 541 18.59 14.02 33.04
C ALA A 541 18.00 13.47 31.73
N LYS A 542 18.40 12.26 31.30
CA LYS A 542 17.87 11.52 30.13
C LYS A 542 17.67 12.40 28.87
N PHE A 543 18.73 13.05 28.41
CA PHE A 543 18.67 13.94 27.25
C PHE A 543 18.39 13.21 25.95
N VAL A 544 18.85 11.97 25.83
CA VAL A 544 18.67 11.15 24.64
C VAL A 544 18.00 9.85 25.04
N GLU A 545 16.91 9.51 24.38
CA GLU A 545 16.23 8.22 24.45
C GLU A 545 16.31 7.58 23.07
N MET A 546 16.72 6.32 23.01
CA MET A 546 16.89 5.57 21.77
C MET A 546 16.23 4.20 21.92
N LYS A 547 15.32 3.86 21.02
CA LYS A 547 14.66 2.55 20.95
C LYS A 547 15.21 1.86 19.71
N LEU A 548 15.81 0.68 19.87
CA LEU A 548 16.44 -0.07 18.79
C LEU A 548 15.85 -1.48 18.70
N GLY A 549 15.68 -1.98 17.49
CA GLY A 549 15.36 -3.36 17.20
C GLY A 549 16.25 -3.90 16.09
N VAL A 550 16.65 -5.16 16.18
CA VAL A 550 17.35 -5.85 15.09
C VAL A 550 16.54 -7.08 14.74
N VAL A 551 16.00 -7.10 13.52
CA VAL A 551 15.00 -8.08 13.11
C VAL A 551 15.51 -8.86 11.92
N LEU A 552 15.36 -10.18 11.93
CA LEU A 552 15.58 -11.05 10.79
C LEU A 552 14.22 -11.50 10.23
N ALA A 553 13.99 -11.26 8.95
CA ALA A 553 12.84 -11.75 8.20
C ALA A 553 13.27 -12.89 7.25
N LEU A 554 12.44 -13.94 7.18
CA LEU A 554 12.55 -15.12 6.33
C LEU A 554 11.19 -15.36 5.64
N PRO A 555 11.11 -16.12 4.51
CA PRO A 555 12.14 -16.97 3.89
C PRO A 555 13.20 -16.21 3.09
N ASP A 556 12.88 -15.02 2.59
CA ASP A 556 13.84 -14.15 1.88
C ASP A 556 14.69 -13.43 2.93
N PRO A 557 15.96 -13.83 3.15
CA PRO A 557 16.73 -13.40 4.30
C PRO A 557 16.97 -11.90 4.24
N MET A 558 16.35 -11.16 5.17
CA MET A 558 16.50 -9.71 5.28
C MET A 558 16.74 -9.34 6.74
N ILE A 559 17.83 -8.63 7.01
CA ILE A 559 18.13 -8.07 8.33
C ILE A 559 17.65 -6.62 8.31
N VAL A 560 16.74 -6.27 9.22
CA VAL A 560 16.22 -4.91 9.39
C VAL A 560 16.55 -4.39 10.77
N ILE A 561 17.33 -3.32 10.82
CA ILE A 561 17.55 -2.53 12.03
C ILE A 561 16.45 -1.48 12.07
N LEU A 562 15.71 -1.42 13.17
CA LEU A 562 14.66 -0.45 13.43
C LEU A 562 15.13 0.48 14.55
N GLY A 563 14.94 1.78 14.40
CA GLY A 563 15.40 2.77 15.36
C GLY A 563 14.42 3.91 15.52
N SER A 564 14.23 4.35 16.75
CA SER A 564 13.58 5.61 17.07
C SER A 564 14.45 6.38 18.05
N LEU A 565 14.73 7.64 17.72
CA LEU A 565 15.59 8.55 18.45
C LEU A 565 14.79 9.75 18.92
N ARG A 566 14.90 10.06 20.22
CA ARG A 566 14.37 11.29 20.79
C ARG A 566 15.42 12.02 21.60
N VAL A 567 15.69 13.28 21.25
CA VAL A 567 16.65 14.16 21.93
C VAL A 567 15.91 15.34 22.54
N ARG A 568 15.95 15.50 23.86
CA ARG A 568 15.34 16.60 24.61
C ARG A 568 16.38 17.31 25.48
N VAL A 569 16.63 18.57 25.17
CA VAL A 569 17.64 19.41 25.84
C VAL A 569 17.02 20.78 26.16
N PRO A 570 17.30 21.40 27.33
CA PRO A 570 18.20 20.96 28.40
C PRO A 570 17.54 20.05 29.44
N THR A 571 16.22 19.88 29.45
CA THR A 571 15.53 18.93 30.34
C THR A 571 14.36 18.28 29.60
N LYS A 572 13.85 17.16 30.12
CA LYS A 572 12.72 16.42 29.55
C LYS A 572 11.39 17.18 29.68
N GLU A 573 11.22 17.89 30.79
CA GLU A 573 9.97 18.59 31.15
C GLU A 573 9.82 19.95 30.46
N ALA A 574 10.93 20.59 30.10
CA ALA A 574 10.96 21.88 29.42
C ALA A 574 12.05 21.92 28.32
N PRO A 575 11.91 21.11 27.25
CA PRO A 575 12.90 21.08 26.18
C PRO A 575 12.85 22.37 25.35
N ILE A 576 14.01 22.97 25.13
CA ILE A 576 14.22 24.03 24.12
C ILE A 576 14.40 23.39 22.73
N THR A 577 14.97 22.18 22.72
CA THR A 577 15.16 21.34 21.54
C THR A 577 14.54 19.97 21.80
N ASP A 578 13.58 19.56 20.96
CA ASP A 578 12.97 18.21 20.93
C ASP A 578 13.14 17.67 19.50
N ILE A 579 14.13 16.81 19.27
CA ILE A 579 14.35 16.13 17.99
C ILE A 579 13.75 14.73 18.08
N ARG A 580 12.94 14.36 17.09
CA ARG A 580 12.30 13.05 16.96
C ARG A 580 12.54 12.52 15.56
N ALA A 581 13.21 11.38 15.49
CA ALA A 581 13.52 10.74 14.22
C ALA A 581 13.31 9.23 14.33
N ASP A 582 12.68 8.67 13.31
CA ASP A 582 12.61 7.23 13.10
C ASP A 582 13.59 6.85 11.98
N VAL A 583 14.19 5.68 12.09
CA VAL A 583 15.16 5.15 11.11
C VAL A 583 14.96 3.65 10.94
N PHE A 584 15.10 3.15 9.72
CA PHE A 584 15.36 1.73 9.49
C PHE A 584 16.54 1.53 8.53
N ILE A 585 17.19 0.37 8.67
CA ILE A 585 18.23 -0.10 7.76
C ILE A 585 17.86 -1.53 7.38
N ALA A 586 17.47 -1.75 6.13
CA ALA A 586 17.20 -3.07 5.57
C ALA A 586 18.41 -3.53 4.76
N ILE A 587 18.90 -4.74 5.06
CA ILE A 587 20.01 -5.40 4.38
C ILE A 587 19.46 -6.70 3.81
N THR A 588 19.37 -6.77 2.49
CA THR A 588 18.95 -7.97 1.72
C THR A 588 20.17 -8.58 1.03
N PRO A 589 20.06 -9.71 0.32
CA PRO A 589 21.16 -10.21 -0.51
C PRO A 589 21.49 -9.33 -1.73
N ASP A 590 20.61 -8.40 -2.09
CA ASP A 590 20.70 -7.59 -3.31
C ASP A 590 21.10 -6.13 -3.04
N TYR A 591 20.64 -5.58 -1.92
CA TYR A 591 20.79 -4.16 -1.59
C TYR A 591 20.73 -3.86 -0.09
N LEU A 592 21.28 -2.70 0.26
CA LEU A 592 21.11 -1.99 1.53
C LEU A 592 20.22 -0.77 1.29
N LEU A 593 19.19 -0.62 2.13
CA LEU A 593 18.32 0.55 2.18
C LEU A 593 18.31 1.10 3.60
N LEU A 594 18.89 2.28 3.80
CA LEU A 594 18.72 3.08 5.01
C LEU A 594 17.74 4.20 4.72
N PHE A 595 16.75 4.36 5.59
CA PHE A 595 15.79 5.46 5.50
C PHE A 595 15.54 6.02 6.89
N ALA A 596 15.61 7.35 7.03
CA ALA A 596 15.35 8.07 8.25
C ALA A 596 14.36 9.22 7.98
N SER A 597 13.43 9.44 8.89
CA SER A 597 12.45 10.54 8.80
C SER A 597 12.42 11.29 10.12
N MET A 598 12.51 12.61 10.03
CA MET A 598 12.42 13.51 11.18
C MET A 598 11.13 14.31 11.08
N ARG A 599 10.27 14.17 12.09
CA ARG A 599 8.95 14.82 12.18
C ARG A 599 8.73 15.39 13.58
N ASP A 600 7.82 16.36 13.69
CA ASP A 600 7.47 17.02 14.96
C ASP A 600 8.68 17.51 15.77
N SER A 601 9.77 17.88 15.08
CA SER A 601 11.03 18.26 15.71
C SER A 601 11.16 19.77 15.81
N THR A 602 11.75 20.23 16.91
CA THR A 602 11.98 21.66 17.20
C THR A 602 13.40 21.86 17.71
N VAL A 603 14.06 22.92 17.24
CA VAL A 603 15.39 23.34 17.68
C VAL A 603 15.31 24.82 18.02
N ALA A 604 15.48 25.18 19.30
CA ALA A 604 15.36 26.56 19.77
C ALA A 604 14.05 27.26 19.32
N GLY A 605 12.94 26.51 19.33
CA GLY A 605 11.62 27.00 18.90
C GLY A 605 11.35 26.99 17.38
N ILE A 606 12.36 26.70 16.56
CA ILE A 606 12.23 26.57 15.10
C ILE A 606 11.82 25.13 14.77
N LYS A 607 10.77 24.93 13.97
CA LYS A 607 10.36 23.58 13.57
C LYS A 607 11.23 23.10 12.41
N ILE A 608 11.67 21.85 12.49
CA ILE A 608 12.49 21.20 11.48
C ILE A 608 11.91 19.82 11.16
N SER A 609 11.86 19.45 9.90
CA SER A 609 11.45 18.11 9.45
C SER A 609 12.11 17.74 8.13
N GLY A 610 12.10 16.47 7.76
CA GLY A 610 12.58 16.01 6.46
C GLY A 610 13.05 14.57 6.50
N ASP A 611 13.33 14.03 5.32
CA ASP A 611 13.77 12.64 5.16
C ASP A 611 15.25 12.56 4.74
N LEU A 612 15.89 11.45 5.10
CA LEU A 612 17.23 11.06 4.66
C LEU A 612 17.19 9.61 4.18
N GLY A 613 17.84 9.33 3.07
CA GLY A 613 17.85 8.01 2.44
C GLY A 613 19.23 7.66 1.90
N LEU A 614 19.59 6.39 2.00
CA LEU A 614 20.76 5.80 1.37
C LEU A 614 20.37 4.44 0.79
N TYR A 615 20.63 4.25 -0.50
CA TYR A 615 20.40 3.01 -1.23
C TYR A 615 21.68 2.57 -1.90
N ILE A 616 22.09 1.33 -1.63
CA ILE A 616 23.27 0.70 -2.24
C ILE A 616 22.85 -0.67 -2.75
N GLN A 617 22.87 -0.87 -4.06
CA GLN A 617 22.60 -2.14 -4.70
C GLN A 617 23.91 -2.72 -5.24
N TRP A 618 24.20 -3.97 -4.93
CA TRP A 618 25.41 -4.68 -5.38
C TRP A 618 25.10 -5.87 -6.29
N SER A 619 23.84 -6.29 -6.43
CA SER A 619 23.43 -7.26 -7.45
C SER A 619 23.02 -6.59 -8.76
N GLY A 620 23.27 -7.25 -9.90
CA GLY A 620 22.94 -6.72 -11.23
C GLY A 620 23.81 -5.53 -11.64
N SER A 621 23.19 -4.46 -12.16
CA SER A 621 23.90 -3.29 -12.71
C SER A 621 24.54 -2.37 -11.66
N GLY A 622 24.40 -2.66 -10.36
CA GLY A 622 24.82 -1.79 -9.27
C GLY A 622 24.03 -0.47 -9.23
N ALA A 623 23.78 0.06 -8.03
CA ALA A 623 23.19 1.39 -7.89
C ALA A 623 23.65 2.04 -6.58
N PHE A 624 23.81 3.35 -6.60
CA PHE A 624 24.11 4.15 -5.43
C PHE A 624 23.28 5.43 -5.45
N GLU A 625 22.54 5.66 -4.36
CA GLU A 625 21.76 6.88 -4.13
C GLU A 625 21.89 7.30 -2.66
N PHE A 626 22.26 8.54 -2.42
CA PHE A 626 22.20 9.19 -1.12
C PHE A 626 21.39 10.47 -1.28
N SER A 627 20.41 10.69 -0.41
CA SER A 627 19.58 11.89 -0.48
C SER A 627 19.20 12.38 0.91
N VAL A 628 19.21 13.70 1.06
CA VAL A 628 18.68 14.44 2.19
C VAL A 628 17.63 15.37 1.63
N GLY A 629 16.36 15.12 1.92
CA GLY A 629 15.24 15.89 1.39
C GLY A 629 14.84 15.58 -0.05
N GLY A 630 15.27 14.46 -0.66
CA GLY A 630 14.83 14.02 -2.00
C GLY A 630 15.70 14.49 -3.17
N PHE A 631 15.18 14.33 -4.39
CA PHE A 631 15.91 14.50 -5.66
C PHE A 631 15.49 15.75 -6.43
N HIS A 632 16.20 16.10 -7.50
CA HIS A 632 15.79 17.18 -8.41
C HIS A 632 14.42 16.89 -9.05
N PRO A 633 13.49 17.87 -9.17
CA PRO A 633 12.14 17.63 -9.70
C PRO A 633 12.10 16.99 -11.09
N GLU A 634 13.06 17.35 -11.96
CA GLU A 634 13.19 16.76 -13.30
C GLU A 634 14.17 15.57 -13.37
N TYR A 635 14.57 14.96 -12.25
CA TYR A 635 15.55 13.88 -12.26
C TYR A 635 15.18 12.72 -13.20
N GLU A 636 13.94 12.25 -13.14
CA GLU A 636 13.44 11.16 -14.00
C GLU A 636 13.50 11.56 -15.48
N LYS A 637 13.13 12.80 -15.80
CA LYS A 637 13.20 13.34 -17.17
C LYS A 637 14.63 13.46 -17.70
N LEU A 638 15.58 13.84 -16.83
CA LEU A 638 16.96 14.10 -17.22
C LEU A 638 17.85 12.85 -17.24
N THR A 639 17.49 11.82 -16.47
CA THR A 639 18.27 10.57 -16.36
C THR A 639 17.58 9.36 -16.98
N GLY A 640 16.27 9.44 -17.25
CA GLY A 640 15.48 8.32 -17.76
C GLY A 640 15.14 7.25 -16.73
N GLY A 641 15.50 7.44 -15.45
CA GLY A 641 15.27 6.48 -14.37
C GLY A 641 14.62 7.10 -13.14
N LYS A 642 13.74 6.33 -12.48
CA LYS A 642 13.16 6.71 -11.19
C LYS A 642 14.15 6.46 -10.05
N PRO A 643 14.22 7.34 -9.03
CA PRO A 643 15.03 7.07 -7.84
C PRO A 643 14.55 5.80 -7.11
N LYS A 644 15.49 4.97 -6.69
CA LYS A 644 15.23 3.76 -5.87
C LYS A 644 14.76 4.11 -4.46
N LEU A 645 15.20 5.23 -3.92
CA LEU A 645 14.72 5.78 -2.64
C LEU A 645 13.25 6.26 -2.69
N GLY A 646 12.69 6.43 -3.89
CA GLY A 646 11.33 6.93 -4.11
C GLY A 646 11.12 8.37 -3.65
N ASP A 647 9.87 8.71 -3.33
CA ASP A 647 9.51 10.05 -2.87
C ASP A 647 9.99 10.31 -1.43
N MET A 648 10.55 11.49 -1.23
CA MET A 648 11.11 11.93 0.05
C MET A 648 10.65 13.35 0.35
N ASP A 649 10.35 13.61 1.62
CA ASP A 649 9.97 14.94 2.07
C ASP A 649 11.20 15.85 2.22
N ARG A 650 11.13 17.03 1.59
CA ARG A 650 12.17 18.07 1.64
C ARG A 650 12.53 18.41 3.09
N VAL A 651 13.81 18.69 3.35
CA VAL A 651 14.21 19.28 4.62
C VAL A 651 13.55 20.63 4.74
N THR A 652 12.65 20.77 5.70
CA THR A 652 11.81 21.94 5.91
C THR A 652 12.21 22.61 7.21
N ILE A 653 12.51 23.91 7.14
CA ILE A 653 12.78 24.78 8.28
C ILE A 653 11.67 25.85 8.29
N ASP A 654 10.89 25.86 9.36
CA ASP A 654 9.80 26.83 9.55
C ASP A 654 10.23 27.92 10.54
N LEU A 655 10.49 29.11 9.99
CA LEU A 655 10.96 30.32 10.69
C LEU A 655 9.80 31.31 10.92
N SER A 656 8.55 30.87 10.83
CA SER A 656 7.37 31.73 10.94
C SER A 656 7.25 32.38 12.33
N PRO A 657 7.37 33.71 12.47
CA PRO A 657 7.31 34.36 13.78
C PRO A 657 5.88 34.46 14.35
N SER A 658 4.84 34.39 13.51
CA SER A 658 3.45 34.47 13.93
C SER A 658 2.52 33.78 12.92
N LYS A 659 1.22 33.64 13.25
CA LYS A 659 0.23 33.11 12.29
C LYS A 659 0.02 34.01 11.07
N ALA A 660 0.27 35.32 11.20
CA ALA A 660 0.11 36.30 10.13
C ALA A 660 1.31 36.32 9.17
N ILE A 661 2.49 35.88 9.60
CA ILE A 661 3.73 35.88 8.80
C ILE A 661 4.31 34.48 8.80
N SER A 662 4.21 33.79 7.66
CA SER A 662 4.83 32.49 7.46
C SER A 662 6.13 32.62 6.65
N PHE A 663 7.23 32.06 7.15
CA PHE A 663 8.51 31.98 6.42
C PHE A 663 9.04 30.55 6.48
N VAL A 664 8.96 29.83 5.36
CA VAL A 664 9.28 28.41 5.27
C VAL A 664 10.35 28.19 4.21
N ILE A 665 11.41 27.47 4.57
CA ILE A 665 12.50 27.09 3.66
C ILE A 665 12.46 25.58 3.51
N LYS A 666 12.39 25.10 2.27
CA LYS A 666 12.52 23.70 1.90
C LYS A 666 13.81 23.50 1.12
N ALA A 667 14.61 22.48 1.45
CA ALA A 667 15.85 22.20 0.74
C ALA A 667 16.03 20.70 0.51
N TYR A 668 16.84 20.37 -0.50
CA TYR A 668 17.29 19.01 -0.74
C TYR A 668 18.72 18.97 -1.26
N PHE A 669 19.36 17.83 -1.02
CA PHE A 669 20.66 17.47 -1.54
C PHE A 669 20.64 15.98 -1.90
N ALA A 670 21.10 15.63 -3.10
CA ALA A 670 21.19 14.23 -3.50
C ALA A 670 22.46 13.95 -4.30
N ILE A 671 23.00 12.74 -4.12
CA ILE A 671 24.12 12.20 -4.87
C ILE A 671 23.69 10.83 -5.39
N THR A 672 23.91 10.58 -6.68
CA THR A 672 23.80 9.24 -7.27
C THR A 672 25.12 8.87 -7.92
N ALA A 673 25.25 7.62 -8.37
CA ALA A 673 26.43 7.18 -9.13
C ALA A 673 26.76 8.08 -10.34
N GLY A 674 25.75 8.75 -10.93
CA GLY A 674 25.91 9.58 -12.12
C GLY A 674 25.61 11.06 -11.93
N SER A 675 25.22 11.53 -10.75
CA SER A 675 24.78 12.93 -10.59
C SER A 675 24.88 13.49 -9.17
N VAL A 676 24.97 14.82 -9.09
CA VAL A 676 24.88 15.59 -7.84
C VAL A 676 23.80 16.65 -8.01
N MET A 677 22.96 16.81 -6.99
CA MET A 677 21.80 17.69 -7.02
C MET A 677 21.70 18.49 -5.73
N LEU A 678 21.23 19.72 -5.86
CA LEU A 678 20.95 20.63 -4.77
C LEU A 678 19.74 21.46 -5.15
N GLY A 679 18.85 21.75 -4.21
CA GLY A 679 17.86 22.79 -4.43
C GLY A 679 17.25 23.34 -3.15
N VAL A 680 16.65 24.52 -3.28
CA VAL A 680 16.01 25.26 -2.20
C VAL A 680 14.75 25.97 -2.71
N ASP A 681 13.67 25.95 -1.94
CA ASP A 681 12.42 26.68 -2.13
C ASP A 681 12.12 27.44 -0.82
N GLY A 682 12.37 28.75 -0.83
CA GLY A 682 12.05 29.64 0.27
C GLY A 682 10.78 30.43 -0.03
N ARG A 683 9.79 30.38 0.86
CA ARG A 683 8.53 31.13 0.73
C ARG A 683 8.24 31.97 1.96
N LEU A 684 8.00 33.25 1.73
CA LEU A 684 7.51 34.23 2.70
C LEU A 684 6.08 34.60 2.32
N ASN A 685 5.16 34.54 3.27
CA ASN A 685 3.79 35.02 3.10
C ASN A 685 3.38 35.80 4.35
N ALA A 686 2.89 37.02 4.18
CA ALA A 686 2.44 37.92 5.23
C ALA A 686 1.01 38.38 4.93
N ASP A 687 0.05 37.92 5.72
CA ASP A 687 -1.38 38.19 5.56
C ASP A 687 -1.88 39.07 6.73
N PHE A 688 -2.30 40.29 6.39
CA PHE A 688 -2.84 41.28 7.31
C PHE A 688 -4.33 41.55 7.05
N ALA A 689 -5.05 40.58 6.51
CA ALA A 689 -6.47 40.59 6.12
C ALA A 689 -6.84 41.52 4.95
N VAL A 690 -6.37 42.78 4.97
CA VAL A 690 -6.59 43.75 3.88
C VAL A 690 -5.49 43.66 2.83
N ILE A 691 -4.26 43.36 3.27
CA ILE A 691 -3.06 43.29 2.44
C ILE A 691 -2.41 41.93 2.64
N THR A 692 -2.05 41.28 1.54
CA THR A 692 -1.28 40.04 1.53
C THR A 692 0.00 40.26 0.73
N ALA A 693 1.16 39.94 1.30
CA ALA A 693 2.44 39.99 0.61
C ALA A 693 3.06 38.60 0.55
N LYS A 694 3.36 38.13 -0.66
CA LYS A 694 4.00 36.84 -0.95
C LYS A 694 5.36 37.11 -1.59
N ALA A 695 6.37 36.36 -1.19
CA ALA A 695 7.66 36.33 -1.87
C ALA A 695 8.18 34.91 -1.89
N TRP A 696 8.79 34.50 -3.00
CA TRP A 696 9.38 33.17 -3.13
C TRP A 696 10.69 33.22 -3.90
N LEU A 697 11.57 32.28 -3.56
CA LEU A 697 12.83 32.02 -4.27
C LEU A 697 12.99 30.51 -4.37
N THR A 698 13.03 30.00 -5.60
CA THR A 698 13.41 28.62 -5.89
C THR A 698 14.72 28.58 -6.65
N LEU A 699 15.57 27.63 -6.30
CA LEU A 699 16.81 27.33 -6.99
C LEU A 699 16.93 25.81 -7.06
N ASP A 700 16.98 25.26 -8.26
CA ASP A 700 17.16 23.83 -8.51
C ASP A 700 18.40 23.62 -9.38
N MET A 701 19.31 22.77 -8.92
CA MET A 701 20.58 22.48 -9.58
C MET A 701 20.77 20.97 -9.72
N ILE A 702 21.21 20.55 -10.90
CA ILE A 702 21.60 19.17 -11.18
C ILE A 702 22.83 19.15 -12.07
N PHE A 703 23.80 18.32 -11.68
CA PHE A 703 25.03 18.03 -12.42
C PHE A 703 25.07 16.53 -12.70
N ILE A 704 25.10 16.14 -13.97
CA ILE A 704 25.11 14.75 -14.45
C ILE A 704 26.50 14.49 -15.05
N TRP A 705 27.14 13.39 -14.69
CA TRP A 705 28.50 13.01 -15.11
C TRP A 705 28.50 11.92 -16.18
N ALA A 706 27.52 11.02 -16.15
CA ALA A 706 27.41 9.88 -17.06
C ALA A 706 26.02 9.85 -17.73
N PRO A 707 25.91 9.56 -19.04
CA PRO A 707 26.99 9.21 -19.98
C PRO A 707 27.75 10.42 -20.54
N ARG A 708 27.30 11.66 -20.27
CA ARG A 708 28.00 12.91 -20.65
C ARG A 708 27.85 13.92 -19.52
N PHE A 709 28.85 14.79 -19.36
CA PHE A 709 28.73 15.90 -18.43
C PHE A 709 27.66 16.89 -18.92
N ALA A 710 26.61 17.07 -18.13
CA ALA A 710 25.53 18.02 -18.35
C ALA A 710 25.15 18.65 -17.03
N PHE A 711 24.77 19.92 -17.04
CA PHE A 711 24.18 20.54 -15.86
C PHE A 711 23.01 21.43 -16.26
N LYS A 712 22.08 21.60 -15.33
CA LYS A 712 20.95 22.50 -15.43
C LYS A 712 20.77 23.19 -14.09
N ILE A 713 20.69 24.52 -14.14
CA ILE A 713 20.41 25.38 -12.99
C ILE A 713 19.17 26.19 -13.34
N THR A 714 18.13 26.07 -12.53
CA THR A 714 16.88 26.84 -12.67
C THR A 714 16.71 27.71 -11.45
N ILE A 715 16.35 28.97 -11.66
CA ILE A 715 16.04 29.93 -10.60
C ILE A 715 14.70 30.58 -10.89
N GLU A 716 13.83 30.65 -9.88
CA GLU A 716 12.62 31.46 -9.92
C GLU A 716 12.60 32.38 -8.71
N VAL A 717 12.37 33.68 -8.93
CA VAL A 717 12.23 34.65 -7.85
C VAL A 717 10.98 35.46 -8.12
N GLY A 718 10.11 35.57 -7.12
CA GLY A 718 8.87 36.32 -7.26
C GLY A 718 8.49 37.08 -6.00
N VAL A 719 7.80 38.21 -6.20
CA VAL A 719 7.16 38.99 -5.16
C VAL A 719 5.77 39.40 -5.66
N GLU A 720 4.75 39.19 -4.85
CA GLU A 720 3.37 39.55 -5.14
C GLU A 720 2.74 40.26 -3.93
N VAL A 721 2.03 41.35 -4.18
CA VAL A 721 1.28 42.10 -3.18
C VAL A 721 -0.17 42.18 -3.64
N GLU A 722 -1.09 41.73 -2.79
CA GLU A 722 -2.54 41.76 -3.00
C GLU A 722 -3.18 42.77 -2.03
N LEU A 723 -4.23 43.44 -2.50
CA LEU A 723 -5.07 44.35 -1.71
C LEU A 723 -6.54 43.95 -1.91
N PHE A 724 -7.28 43.68 -0.82
CA PHE A 724 -8.66 43.18 -0.85
C PHE A 724 -8.87 41.93 -1.73
N GLY A 725 -7.85 41.05 -1.82
CA GLY A 725 -7.88 39.84 -2.65
C GLY A 725 -7.62 40.09 -4.15
N CYS A 726 -7.26 41.30 -4.56
CA CYS A 726 -6.84 41.63 -5.93
C CYS A 726 -5.34 41.90 -5.97
N THR A 727 -4.62 41.35 -6.96
CA THR A 727 -3.19 41.60 -7.16
C THR A 727 -2.94 43.07 -7.49
N LEU A 728 -2.17 43.75 -6.65
CA LEU A 728 -1.76 45.15 -6.80
C LEU A 728 -0.47 45.26 -7.62
N CYS A 729 0.50 44.40 -7.31
CA CYS A 729 1.81 44.34 -7.94
C CYS A 729 2.36 42.91 -7.87
N SER A 730 2.88 42.39 -8.97
CA SER A 730 3.56 41.10 -9.07
C SER A 730 4.80 41.24 -9.94
N ILE A 731 5.94 40.78 -9.43
CA ILE A 731 7.21 40.72 -10.15
C ILE A 731 7.67 39.27 -10.11
N VAL A 732 7.84 38.65 -11.26
CA VAL A 732 8.31 37.26 -11.40
C VAL A 732 9.47 37.21 -12.39
N PHE A 733 10.57 36.63 -11.95
CA PHE A 733 11.74 36.30 -12.76
C PHE A 733 11.90 34.78 -12.79
N ARG A 734 12.01 34.21 -13.98
CA ARG A 734 12.40 32.81 -14.20
C ARG A 734 13.65 32.78 -15.05
N GLY A 735 14.64 32.00 -14.66
CA GLY A 735 15.89 31.84 -15.39
C GLY A 735 16.36 30.40 -15.40
N SER A 736 16.94 29.96 -16.51
CA SER A 736 17.58 28.66 -16.64
C SER A 736 18.94 28.81 -17.31
N LEU A 737 19.95 28.16 -16.72
CA LEU A 737 21.30 28.04 -17.25
C LEU A 737 21.61 26.56 -17.47
N GLU A 738 21.91 26.18 -18.71
CA GLU A 738 22.23 24.81 -19.09
C GLU A 738 23.36 24.75 -20.12
N GLY A 739 23.97 23.58 -20.29
CA GLY A 739 24.98 23.34 -21.33
C GLY A 739 26.42 23.60 -20.89
N THR A 740 27.34 22.83 -21.44
CA THR A 740 28.77 22.83 -21.05
C THR A 740 29.65 23.42 -22.13
N LYS A 741 29.29 23.21 -23.41
CA LYS A 741 29.87 23.81 -24.62
C LYS A 741 28.85 23.74 -25.78
N PRO A 742 28.14 24.82 -26.15
CA PRO A 742 28.10 26.14 -25.49
C PRO A 742 27.23 26.13 -24.21
N PHE A 743 27.40 27.16 -23.38
CA PHE A 743 26.47 27.52 -22.32
C PHE A 743 25.25 28.20 -22.93
N ARG A 744 24.07 27.97 -22.38
CA ARG A 744 22.79 28.54 -22.81
C ARG A 744 22.08 29.14 -21.60
N LEU A 745 21.86 30.45 -21.64
CA LEU A 745 21.03 31.17 -20.66
C LEU A 745 19.71 31.56 -21.31
N ALA A 746 18.60 31.20 -20.68
CA ALA A 746 17.27 31.65 -21.04
C ALA A 746 16.55 32.12 -19.78
N GLY A 747 15.61 33.06 -19.92
CA GLY A 747 14.82 33.55 -18.83
C GLY A 747 13.59 34.29 -19.31
N HIS A 748 12.72 34.66 -18.38
CA HIS A 748 11.45 35.31 -18.61
C HIS A 748 11.17 36.23 -17.43
N ILE A 749 10.80 37.48 -17.72
CA ILE A 749 10.47 38.49 -16.72
C ILE A 749 9.05 38.97 -16.96
N LYS A 750 8.25 38.90 -15.89
CA LYS A 750 6.92 39.49 -15.85
C LYS A 750 6.80 40.45 -14.68
N VAL A 751 6.43 41.70 -14.98
CA VAL A 751 6.12 42.75 -14.01
C VAL A 751 4.71 43.23 -14.30
N ASP A 752 3.80 42.95 -13.38
CA ASP A 752 2.40 43.35 -13.46
C ASP A 752 2.09 44.31 -12.31
N VAL A 753 1.56 45.49 -12.63
CA VAL A 753 1.25 46.53 -11.64
C VAL A 753 -0.09 47.12 -12.03
N TRP A 754 -1.07 47.12 -11.12
CA TRP A 754 -2.48 47.41 -11.45
C TRP A 754 -2.74 48.76 -12.16
N PHE A 755 -1.84 49.74 -12.03
CA PHE A 755 -1.94 51.06 -12.67
C PHE A 755 -0.97 51.29 -13.85
N LEU A 756 -0.14 50.30 -14.21
CA LEU A 756 0.80 50.38 -15.33
C LEU A 756 0.51 49.26 -16.35
N PRO A 757 0.90 49.43 -17.63
CA PRO A 757 0.93 48.32 -18.57
C PRO A 757 1.82 47.18 -18.04
N THR A 758 1.34 45.94 -18.16
CA THR A 758 2.13 44.74 -17.83
C THR A 758 3.37 44.67 -18.72
N PHE A 759 4.53 44.51 -18.10
CA PHE A 759 5.80 44.25 -18.78
C PHE A 759 6.04 42.74 -18.77
N ASP A 760 6.15 42.11 -19.93
CA ASP A 760 6.22 40.66 -20.10
C ASP A 760 7.18 40.38 -21.25
N GLU A 761 8.42 39.99 -20.93
CA GLU A 761 9.52 39.88 -21.89
C GLU A 761 10.36 38.61 -21.66
N ASP A 762 10.72 37.95 -22.75
CA ASP A 762 11.65 36.81 -22.76
C ASP A 762 13.11 37.30 -22.88
N LEU A 763 13.98 36.78 -22.00
CA LEU A 763 15.41 37.04 -21.98
C LEU A 763 16.18 35.82 -22.51
N GLY A 764 16.54 35.83 -23.79
CA GLY A 764 17.38 34.79 -24.41
C GLY A 764 16.64 33.95 -25.46
N PRO A 765 17.22 32.82 -25.91
CA PRO A 765 18.45 32.19 -25.41
C PRO A 765 19.72 32.94 -25.82
N VAL A 766 20.59 33.24 -24.85
CA VAL A 766 21.95 33.73 -25.08
C VAL A 766 22.91 32.54 -24.96
N GLU A 767 23.66 32.26 -26.03
CA GLU A 767 24.67 31.21 -26.05
C GLU A 767 26.09 31.80 -26.02
N TRP A 768 26.97 31.25 -25.18
CA TRP A 768 28.39 31.62 -25.18
C TRP A 768 29.28 30.41 -24.87
N GLY A 769 30.56 30.51 -25.24
CA GLY A 769 31.53 29.42 -25.14
C GLY A 769 31.88 28.80 -26.49
N GLU A 770 32.90 27.96 -26.50
CA GLU A 770 33.37 27.30 -27.71
C GLU A 770 32.30 26.35 -28.25
N LYS A 771 31.77 26.63 -29.44
CA LYS A 771 31.06 25.63 -30.22
C LYS A 771 32.07 24.54 -30.60
N PRO A 772 31.78 23.24 -30.39
CA PRO A 772 32.71 22.18 -30.77
C PRO A 772 33.15 22.36 -32.21
N ALA A 773 34.46 22.49 -32.45
CA ALA A 773 35.00 22.54 -33.80
C ALA A 773 34.66 21.22 -34.50
N PRO A 774 33.99 21.23 -35.67
CA PRO A 774 33.68 20.00 -36.37
C PRO A 774 34.90 19.57 -37.20
N ILE A 775 35.97 19.11 -36.55
CA ILE A 775 36.82 18.05 -37.12
C ILE A 775 37.39 17.26 -35.94
N LEU A 776 36.86 16.07 -35.71
CA LEU A 776 37.52 15.08 -34.87
C LEU A 776 38.33 14.17 -35.79
N THR A 777 39.63 14.06 -35.53
CA THR A 777 40.51 13.09 -36.17
C THR A 777 39.83 11.73 -36.17
N LYS A 778 39.69 11.10 -37.34
CA LYS A 778 39.04 9.80 -37.43
C LYS A 778 39.76 8.80 -36.53
N VAL A 779 39.02 8.16 -35.65
CA VAL A 779 39.55 7.16 -34.72
C VAL A 779 39.47 5.79 -35.36
N ASP A 780 40.51 4.98 -35.20
CA ASP A 780 40.51 3.61 -35.68
C ASP A 780 39.84 2.68 -34.66
N ALA A 781 38.59 2.30 -34.94
CA ALA A 781 37.80 1.41 -34.11
C ALA A 781 38.46 0.02 -33.93
N LEU A 782 39.22 -0.45 -34.92
CA LEU A 782 39.91 -1.74 -34.86
C LEU A 782 41.02 -1.70 -33.82
N GLN A 783 41.81 -0.62 -33.78
CA GLN A 783 42.90 -0.46 -32.82
C GLN A 783 42.40 -0.36 -31.37
N ILE A 784 41.26 0.31 -31.17
CA ILE A 784 40.63 0.41 -29.84
C ILE A 784 40.12 -0.96 -29.38
N ALA A 785 39.38 -1.67 -30.25
CA ALA A 785 38.88 -3.00 -29.95
C ALA A 785 40.03 -3.99 -29.67
N ALA A 786 41.09 -3.95 -30.50
CA ALA A 786 42.27 -4.80 -30.34
C ALA A 786 43.02 -4.52 -29.03
N LYS A 787 43.19 -3.23 -28.68
CA LYS A 787 43.80 -2.85 -27.41
C LYS A 787 42.97 -3.36 -26.23
N ALA A 788 41.65 -3.15 -26.25
CA ALA A 788 40.76 -3.57 -25.18
C ALA A 788 40.73 -5.10 -25.03
N MET A 789 40.82 -5.87 -26.12
CA MET A 789 40.89 -7.33 -26.07
C MET A 789 42.25 -7.87 -25.60
N ASN A 790 43.33 -7.07 -25.66
CA ASN A 790 44.64 -7.46 -25.16
C ASN A 790 44.83 -7.12 -23.66
N GLU A 791 43.87 -6.44 -23.03
CA GLU A 791 43.92 -6.20 -21.60
C GLU A 791 43.65 -7.50 -20.83
N ASP A 792 44.34 -7.65 -19.70
CA ASP A 792 44.19 -8.83 -18.87
C ASP A 792 42.74 -9.01 -18.38
N ASP A 793 42.04 -7.95 -17.99
CA ASP A 793 40.68 -8.06 -17.47
C ASP A 793 39.63 -8.43 -18.54
N ALA A 794 40.00 -8.37 -19.84
CA ALA A 794 39.11 -8.74 -20.94
C ALA A 794 38.90 -10.26 -21.06
N TRP A 795 39.81 -11.06 -20.50
CA TRP A 795 39.77 -12.52 -20.56
C TRP A 795 39.26 -13.10 -19.24
N LYS A 796 38.31 -14.04 -19.30
CA LYS A 796 37.81 -14.75 -18.13
C LYS A 796 37.78 -16.25 -18.38
N VAL A 797 38.05 -17.01 -17.34
CA VAL A 797 37.95 -18.46 -17.36
C VAL A 797 36.77 -18.84 -16.48
N GLN A 798 35.70 -19.36 -17.08
CA GLN A 798 34.49 -19.74 -16.35
C GLN A 798 34.29 -21.25 -16.36
N LEU A 799 34.04 -21.81 -15.18
CA LEU A 799 33.59 -23.19 -15.04
C LEU A 799 32.10 -23.30 -15.42
N PRO A 800 31.65 -24.41 -16.05
CA PRO A 800 30.24 -24.68 -16.25
C PRO A 800 29.48 -24.74 -14.92
N ASP A 801 28.21 -24.35 -14.89
CA ASP A 801 27.37 -24.28 -13.67
C ASP A 801 27.31 -25.61 -12.88
N HIS A 802 27.55 -26.73 -13.54
CA HIS A 802 27.56 -28.08 -12.94
C HIS A 802 28.95 -28.55 -12.48
N ALA A 803 30.00 -27.74 -12.63
CA ALA A 803 31.37 -28.06 -12.28
C ALA A 803 31.88 -27.13 -11.17
N ALA A 804 32.48 -27.72 -10.14
CA ALA A 804 33.14 -26.98 -9.06
C ALA A 804 34.63 -27.34 -9.01
N GLN A 805 35.49 -26.34 -8.82
CA GLN A 805 36.89 -26.58 -8.49
C GLN A 805 36.97 -27.01 -7.02
N LEU A 806 37.21 -28.30 -6.78
CA LEU A 806 37.15 -28.88 -5.43
C LEU A 806 38.47 -28.72 -4.66
N VAL A 807 39.59 -29.14 -5.26
CA VAL A 807 40.91 -29.12 -4.61
C VAL A 807 42.01 -28.76 -5.61
N THR A 808 42.97 -27.95 -5.18
CA THR A 808 44.21 -27.67 -5.91
C THR A 808 45.32 -28.52 -5.29
N LEU A 809 45.95 -29.38 -6.09
CA LEU A 809 46.89 -30.41 -5.59
C LEU A 809 48.37 -30.02 -5.67
N ALA A 810 48.68 -28.90 -6.31
CA ALA A 810 50.03 -28.36 -6.45
C ALA A 810 50.00 -26.84 -6.41
N GLU A 811 50.97 -26.22 -5.74
CA GLU A 811 51.24 -24.78 -5.95
C GLU A 811 51.69 -24.58 -7.39
N VAL A 812 51.19 -23.52 -8.00
CA VAL A 812 51.58 -23.14 -9.36
C VAL A 812 52.48 -21.92 -9.26
N ASP A 813 53.76 -22.12 -9.56
CA ASP A 813 54.72 -21.03 -9.70
C ASP A 813 54.32 -20.12 -10.88
N ASP A 814 54.79 -18.87 -10.87
CA ASP A 814 54.45 -17.81 -11.82
C ASP A 814 54.67 -18.25 -13.28
N ILE A 815 53.61 -18.74 -13.94
CA ILE A 815 53.64 -19.18 -15.34
C ILE A 815 53.18 -18.05 -16.25
N ASP A 816 53.88 -17.90 -17.37
CA ASP A 816 53.53 -16.97 -18.43
C ASP A 816 52.21 -17.42 -19.09
N GLY A 817 51.10 -16.75 -18.75
CA GLY A 817 49.76 -17.03 -19.27
C GLY A 817 48.69 -17.31 -18.20
N ARG A 818 47.49 -17.69 -18.64
CA ARG A 818 46.34 -17.98 -17.77
C ARG A 818 46.10 -19.47 -17.62
N ILE A 819 45.92 -19.90 -16.39
CA ILE A 819 45.57 -21.28 -16.06
C ILE A 819 44.05 -21.43 -16.17
N ALA A 820 43.61 -22.43 -16.93
CA ALA A 820 42.20 -22.77 -17.03
C ALA A 820 41.95 -24.21 -16.61
N HIS A 821 40.83 -24.45 -15.92
CA HIS A 821 40.36 -25.80 -15.65
C HIS A 821 40.05 -26.51 -16.98
N PRO A 822 40.30 -27.83 -17.15
CA PRO A 822 40.04 -28.54 -18.42
C PRO A 822 38.58 -28.51 -18.90
N LEU A 823 37.64 -28.26 -17.99
CA LEU A 823 36.21 -28.06 -18.28
C LEU A 823 35.80 -26.59 -18.42
N ALA A 824 36.69 -25.64 -18.13
CA ALA A 824 36.35 -24.23 -18.20
C ALA A 824 36.21 -23.77 -19.65
N GLY A 825 35.21 -22.92 -19.90
CA GLY A 825 35.15 -22.09 -21.08
C GLY A 825 36.04 -20.87 -20.92
N VAL A 826 36.64 -20.43 -22.02
CA VAL A 826 37.38 -19.17 -22.07
C VAL A 826 36.47 -18.12 -22.70
N GLU A 827 36.30 -17.00 -22.01
CA GLU A 827 35.53 -15.85 -22.48
C GLU A 827 36.47 -14.69 -22.74
N VAL A 828 36.27 -14.01 -23.86
CA VAL A 828 36.89 -12.72 -24.13
C VAL A 828 35.78 -11.71 -24.36
N SER A 829 35.82 -10.58 -23.65
CA SER A 829 34.82 -9.53 -23.73
C SER A 829 35.44 -8.14 -23.59
N GLN A 830 34.96 -7.19 -24.38
CA GLN A 830 35.29 -5.77 -24.19
C GLN A 830 34.04 -4.88 -24.28
N THR A 831 34.14 -3.68 -23.74
CA THR A 831 33.06 -2.69 -23.60
C THR A 831 33.30 -1.41 -24.41
N GLN A 832 34.37 -1.37 -25.21
CA GLN A 832 34.82 -0.15 -25.89
C GLN A 832 34.22 0.03 -27.29
N VAL A 833 33.99 -1.05 -28.04
CA VAL A 833 33.46 -1.02 -29.42
C VAL A 833 32.49 -2.19 -29.66
N PRO A 834 31.24 -1.96 -30.05
CA PRO A 834 30.34 -3.07 -30.39
C PRO A 834 30.80 -3.74 -31.70
N LEU A 835 30.77 -5.07 -31.71
CA LEU A 835 31.24 -5.92 -32.80
C LEU A 835 30.08 -6.34 -33.70
N GLY A 836 30.35 -6.51 -35.00
CA GLY A 836 29.36 -7.00 -35.97
C GLY A 836 28.25 -6.01 -36.34
N VAL A 837 28.33 -4.77 -35.86
CA VAL A 837 27.35 -3.70 -36.13
C VAL A 837 28.03 -2.48 -36.75
N LYS A 838 27.30 -1.75 -37.59
CA LYS A 838 27.81 -0.51 -38.18
C LYS A 838 27.77 0.64 -37.19
N ILE A 839 28.91 1.29 -36.96
CA ILE A 839 29.09 2.43 -36.07
C ILE A 839 29.50 3.67 -36.86
N ALA A 840 28.96 4.83 -36.49
CA ALA A 840 29.27 6.11 -37.13
C ALA A 840 30.37 6.88 -36.38
N ARG A 841 30.45 6.70 -35.06
CA ARG A 841 31.38 7.39 -34.16
C ARG A 841 31.78 6.51 -32.97
N ILE A 842 32.82 6.90 -32.25
CA ILE A 842 33.12 6.40 -30.90
C ILE A 842 33.23 7.63 -30.00
N GLY A 843 32.30 7.75 -29.06
CA GLY A 843 32.16 8.93 -28.21
C GLY A 843 31.74 10.14 -29.04
N SER A 844 32.64 11.12 -29.20
CA SER A 844 32.42 12.26 -30.08
C SER A 844 33.06 12.07 -31.46
N ALA A 845 34.07 11.22 -31.61
CA ALA A 845 34.92 11.18 -32.80
C ALA A 845 34.37 10.24 -33.90
N PRO A 846 34.39 10.64 -35.18
CA PRO A 846 34.00 9.76 -36.28
C PRO A 846 35.01 8.62 -36.41
N VAL A 847 34.55 7.47 -36.87
CA VAL A 847 35.41 6.30 -37.07
C VAL A 847 36.02 6.27 -38.48
N ALA A 848 37.22 5.70 -38.59
CA ALA A 848 37.84 5.40 -39.89
C ALA A 848 37.22 4.17 -40.56
N ALA A 849 36.96 3.12 -39.77
CA ALA A 849 36.26 1.91 -40.16
C ALA A 849 34.93 1.84 -39.43
N ASP A 850 33.83 1.68 -40.17
CA ASP A 850 32.47 1.74 -39.66
C ASP A 850 31.96 0.40 -39.11
N MET A 851 32.77 -0.67 -39.12
CA MET A 851 32.39 -1.96 -38.54
C MET A 851 33.62 -2.76 -38.14
N VAL A 852 33.60 -3.33 -36.93
CA VAL A 852 34.64 -4.26 -36.47
C VAL A 852 34.00 -5.63 -36.29
N THR A 853 34.57 -6.66 -36.92
CA THR A 853 34.09 -8.05 -36.82
C THR A 853 35.15 -8.93 -36.19
N MET A 854 34.73 -9.86 -35.34
CA MET A 854 35.61 -10.87 -34.78
C MET A 854 35.74 -12.06 -35.75
N GLY A 855 36.97 -12.50 -35.99
CA GLY A 855 37.24 -13.72 -36.75
C GLY A 855 37.06 -14.98 -35.91
N THR A 856 37.08 -16.15 -36.56
CA THR A 856 37.00 -17.44 -35.87
C THR A 856 38.26 -17.68 -35.02
N PRO A 857 38.15 -17.98 -33.72
CA PRO A 857 39.29 -18.25 -32.86
C PRO A 857 40.02 -19.55 -33.25
N THR A 858 41.35 -19.53 -33.15
CA THR A 858 42.27 -20.65 -33.45
C THR A 858 43.15 -20.96 -32.24
N SER A 859 43.40 -22.25 -31.95
CA SER A 859 44.17 -22.67 -30.76
C SER A 859 45.70 -22.61 -30.94
N SER A 860 46.18 -22.53 -32.19
CA SER A 860 47.58 -22.32 -32.57
C SER A 860 47.61 -21.88 -34.06
N PRO A 861 48.63 -21.16 -34.55
CA PRO A 861 48.70 -20.71 -35.95
C PRO A 861 48.52 -21.83 -37.00
N ASP A 862 48.88 -23.08 -36.65
CA ASP A 862 48.79 -24.25 -37.53
C ASP A 862 47.74 -25.30 -37.09
N ALA A 863 46.96 -25.02 -36.03
CA ALA A 863 45.91 -25.93 -35.55
C ALA A 863 44.52 -25.43 -35.95
N GLY A 864 43.69 -26.34 -36.47
CA GLY A 864 42.35 -26.03 -36.99
C GLY A 864 41.40 -25.34 -36.00
N ILE A 865 40.27 -24.88 -36.55
CA ILE A 865 39.21 -24.12 -35.87
C ILE A 865 38.83 -24.73 -34.51
N VAL A 866 38.76 -23.89 -33.47
CA VAL A 866 38.32 -24.30 -32.13
C VAL A 866 36.81 -24.59 -32.15
N GLY A 867 36.40 -25.73 -31.58
CA GLY A 867 35.00 -26.13 -31.52
C GLY A 867 34.17 -25.27 -30.57
N ALA A 868 32.93 -24.95 -30.98
CA ALA A 868 31.90 -24.23 -30.24
C ALA A 868 32.29 -22.81 -29.79
N VAL A 869 31.93 -21.83 -30.62
CA VAL A 869 32.02 -20.40 -30.33
C VAL A 869 30.61 -19.84 -30.24
N SER A 870 30.30 -19.11 -29.16
CA SER A 870 29.06 -18.33 -29.05
C SER A 870 29.39 -16.86 -28.86
N GLU A 871 28.55 -15.99 -29.44
CA GLU A 871 28.66 -14.55 -29.23
C GLU A 871 28.39 -14.20 -27.76
N LEU A 872 29.20 -13.28 -27.22
CA LEU A 872 29.01 -12.74 -25.89
C LEU A 872 28.48 -11.31 -26.01
N LYS A 873 27.30 -11.09 -25.44
CA LYS A 873 26.65 -9.79 -25.43
C LYS A 873 27.11 -8.97 -24.23
N THR A 874 27.34 -7.69 -24.47
CA THR A 874 27.76 -6.69 -23.49
C THR A 874 26.89 -5.46 -23.66
N ALA A 875 26.65 -4.73 -22.57
CA ALA A 875 25.89 -3.49 -22.60
C ALA A 875 26.71 -2.36 -23.25
N PHE A 876 26.20 -1.79 -24.34
CA PHE A 876 26.77 -0.61 -25.00
C PHE A 876 25.78 0.55 -24.98
N ALA A 877 26.26 1.78 -24.86
CA ALA A 877 25.43 2.98 -24.94
C ALA A 877 25.24 3.40 -26.41
N PRO A 878 24.04 3.23 -27.02
CA PRO A 878 23.87 3.47 -28.46
C PRO A 878 24.21 4.91 -28.88
N GLY A 879 23.97 5.89 -27.99
CA GLY A 879 24.28 7.30 -28.24
C GLY A 879 25.78 7.62 -28.40
N GLN A 880 26.68 6.69 -28.05
CA GLN A 880 28.12 6.81 -28.28
C GLN A 880 28.57 6.28 -29.64
N PHE A 881 27.77 5.43 -30.31
CA PHE A 881 28.18 4.70 -31.51
C PHE A 881 27.37 5.06 -32.76
N PHE A 882 26.08 5.34 -32.60
CA PHE A 882 25.18 5.69 -33.70
C PHE A 882 24.97 7.20 -33.81
N GLU A 883 24.76 7.67 -35.03
CA GLU A 883 24.35 9.04 -35.32
C GLU A 883 22.85 9.16 -35.04
N LEU A 884 22.53 9.59 -33.83
CA LEU A 884 21.17 9.77 -33.33
C LEU A 884 20.98 11.26 -33.03
N GLU A 885 19.86 11.84 -33.45
CA GLU A 885 19.48 13.23 -33.21
C GLU A 885 18.14 13.32 -32.46
N GLY A 886 17.97 14.40 -31.68
CA GLY A 886 16.69 14.81 -31.09
C GLY A 886 15.96 13.73 -30.26
N GLU A 887 14.65 13.61 -30.46
CA GLU A 887 13.74 12.71 -29.73
C GLU A 887 14.08 11.21 -29.90
N GLY A 888 14.74 10.83 -31.00
CA GLY A 888 15.18 9.45 -31.25
C GLY A 888 16.30 8.96 -30.32
N LEU A 889 17.06 9.89 -29.73
CA LEU A 889 18.11 9.59 -28.73
C LEU A 889 17.51 9.39 -27.32
N LEU A 890 16.36 10.02 -27.05
CA LEU A 890 15.62 9.93 -25.79
C LEU A 890 14.64 8.74 -25.75
N ALA A 891 14.23 8.22 -26.92
CA ALA A 891 13.33 7.08 -27.05
C ALA A 891 14.03 5.70 -26.95
N ARG A 892 15.37 5.67 -26.93
CA ARG A 892 16.15 4.41 -26.79
C ARG A 892 16.65 4.23 -25.36
N SER A 893 16.71 2.96 -24.93
CA SER A 893 17.34 2.54 -23.68
C SER A 893 18.76 3.11 -23.57
N GLY A 894 19.16 3.56 -22.37
CA GLY A 894 20.50 4.11 -22.12
C GLY A 894 21.63 3.12 -22.41
N PHE A 895 21.34 1.83 -22.34
CA PHE A 895 22.22 0.72 -22.73
C PHE A 895 21.44 -0.33 -23.53
N GLU A 896 22.08 -0.92 -24.54
CA GLU A 896 21.57 -1.99 -25.38
C GLU A 896 22.60 -3.13 -25.42
N ASP A 897 22.14 -4.38 -25.30
CA ASP A 897 23.00 -5.56 -25.33
C ASP A 897 23.44 -5.87 -26.78
N MET A 898 24.71 -5.57 -27.09
CA MET A 898 25.33 -5.84 -28.39
C MET A 898 26.53 -6.78 -28.25
N THR A 899 26.95 -7.41 -29.34
CA THR A 899 28.08 -8.35 -29.31
C THR A 899 29.37 -7.62 -28.96
N GLY A 900 29.95 -7.92 -27.80
CA GLY A 900 31.19 -7.31 -27.29
C GLY A 900 32.37 -8.27 -27.26
N GLY A 901 32.13 -9.56 -27.52
CA GLY A 901 33.14 -10.60 -27.43
C GLY A 901 32.63 -11.98 -27.85
N CYS A 902 33.35 -13.03 -27.44
CA CYS A 902 32.93 -14.42 -27.67
C CYS A 902 33.30 -15.33 -26.49
N ARG A 903 32.58 -16.45 -26.40
CA ARG A 903 32.89 -17.56 -25.51
C ARG A 903 33.39 -18.73 -26.35
N ILE A 904 34.54 -19.28 -25.97
CA ILE A 904 35.18 -20.45 -26.54
C ILE A 904 34.96 -21.60 -25.55
N ALA A 905 34.08 -22.54 -25.90
CA ALA A 905 33.73 -23.65 -25.00
C ALA A 905 34.58 -24.90 -25.28
N ALA A 906 35.22 -25.45 -24.24
CA ALA A 906 35.67 -26.84 -24.27
C ALA A 906 34.46 -27.77 -24.05
N ALA A 907 34.54 -29.02 -24.54
CA ALA A 907 33.44 -29.98 -24.50
C ALA A 907 32.77 -30.08 -23.11
N THR A 908 31.43 -30.14 -23.08
CA THR A 908 30.62 -30.27 -21.84
C THR A 908 30.89 -31.57 -21.06
N THR A 909 31.63 -32.50 -21.66
CA THR A 909 31.99 -33.78 -21.07
C THR A 909 33.51 -33.92 -21.07
N PRO A 910 34.15 -34.17 -19.91
CA PRO A 910 35.59 -34.38 -19.87
C PRO A 910 35.97 -35.59 -20.73
N LYS A 911 36.93 -35.42 -21.63
CA LYS A 911 37.63 -36.57 -22.23
C LYS A 911 38.63 -37.09 -21.21
N ILE A 912 38.27 -38.18 -20.55
CA ILE A 912 39.11 -38.82 -19.54
C ILE A 912 40.07 -39.79 -20.27
N GLY A 913 41.36 -39.71 -19.95
CA GLY A 913 42.35 -40.70 -20.39
C GLY A 913 42.20 -42.02 -19.64
N THR A 914 43.11 -42.96 -19.89
CA THR A 914 43.17 -44.24 -19.16
C THR A 914 43.36 -43.99 -17.66
N ALA A 915 42.60 -44.68 -16.80
CA ALA A 915 42.71 -44.50 -15.36
C ALA A 915 44.09 -44.95 -14.85
N THR A 916 44.76 -44.09 -14.07
CA THR A 916 46.04 -44.39 -13.43
C THR A 916 45.84 -44.52 -11.92
N PRO A 917 46.22 -45.64 -11.28
CA PRO A 917 46.12 -45.77 -9.84
C PRO A 917 47.10 -44.83 -9.13
N ALA A 918 46.62 -44.07 -8.15
CA ALA A 918 47.42 -43.20 -7.29
C ALA A 918 47.05 -43.42 -5.82
N LYS A 919 48.06 -43.42 -4.94
CA LYS A 919 47.86 -43.62 -3.49
C LYS A 919 47.58 -42.27 -2.84
N VAL A 920 46.34 -42.05 -2.37
CA VAL A 920 45.95 -40.82 -1.67
C VAL A 920 45.98 -41.06 -0.17
N ALA A 921 46.82 -40.30 0.54
CA ALA A 921 46.83 -40.21 2.00
C ALA A 921 46.34 -38.82 2.42
N TYR A 922 45.51 -38.73 3.45
CA TYR A 922 45.00 -37.46 3.97
C TYR A 922 45.29 -37.34 5.47
N GLU A 923 45.68 -36.14 5.89
CA GLU A 923 45.76 -35.76 7.30
C GLU A 923 44.58 -34.83 7.61
N THR A 924 43.87 -35.07 8.71
CA THR A 924 42.74 -34.23 9.12
C THR A 924 43.20 -33.31 10.25
N TYR A 925 43.13 -32.00 10.04
CA TYR A 925 43.37 -31.00 11.08
C TYR A 925 42.05 -30.40 11.56
N VAL A 926 41.81 -30.45 12.87
CA VAL A 926 40.68 -29.77 13.52
C VAL A 926 41.15 -28.40 14.00
N ARG A 927 40.45 -27.33 13.59
CA ARG A 927 40.77 -25.96 14.00
C ARG A 927 40.20 -25.72 15.40
N ASN A 928 41.04 -25.27 16.34
CA ASN A 928 40.80 -25.16 17.80
C ASN A 928 40.64 -26.50 18.55
N PRO A 929 41.73 -27.22 18.84
CA PRO A 929 41.71 -28.43 19.68
C PRO A 929 41.44 -28.14 21.17
N ASP A 930 41.48 -26.87 21.61
CA ASP A 930 41.47 -26.49 23.03
C ASP A 930 40.08 -26.13 23.59
N GLU A 931 39.00 -26.21 22.80
CA GLU A 931 37.61 -26.08 23.29
C GLU A 931 36.92 -27.46 23.40
N PRO A 932 36.89 -28.09 24.58
CA PRO A 932 36.30 -29.41 24.78
C PRO A 932 34.76 -29.45 24.66
N SER A 933 34.09 -28.30 24.51
CA SER A 933 32.62 -28.19 24.46
C SER A 933 32.01 -28.27 23.06
N SER A 934 32.81 -28.30 21.99
CA SER A 934 32.31 -28.50 20.61
C SER A 934 32.32 -29.96 20.15
N LEU A 935 32.88 -30.87 20.94
CA LEU A 935 32.72 -32.32 20.78
C LEU A 935 31.41 -32.79 21.47
N ILE A 936 30.28 -32.20 21.07
CA ILE A 936 29.01 -32.92 21.22
C ILE A 936 29.10 -34.09 20.26
N GLU A 937 28.99 -35.32 20.78
CA GLU A 937 28.94 -36.56 20.01
C GLU A 937 27.94 -36.44 18.84
N PHE A 938 28.43 -36.07 17.67
CA PHE A 938 27.76 -36.40 16.43
C PHE A 938 27.96 -37.90 16.21
N ALA A 939 27.14 -38.71 16.89
CA ALA A 939 27.02 -40.16 16.67
C ALA A 939 26.33 -40.50 15.33
N GLY A 940 26.10 -39.49 14.47
CA GLY A 940 25.72 -39.67 13.08
C GLY A 940 26.93 -40.12 12.26
N LYS A 941 26.86 -41.30 11.66
CA LYS A 941 27.92 -41.82 10.80
C LYS A 941 28.09 -40.91 9.57
N PHE A 942 29.08 -40.03 9.58
CA PHE A 942 29.56 -39.35 8.37
C PHE A 942 29.87 -40.37 7.26
N ALA A 943 30.26 -41.59 7.65
CA ALA A 943 30.42 -42.75 6.79
C ALA A 943 29.18 -43.15 5.98
N ALA A 944 27.95 -42.96 6.50
CA ALA A 944 26.73 -43.31 5.78
C ALA A 944 26.37 -42.26 4.70
N TYR A 945 26.59 -40.98 5.00
CA TYR A 945 26.45 -39.91 4.01
C TYR A 945 27.56 -39.97 2.96
N ALA A 946 28.80 -40.20 3.38
CA ALA A 946 29.95 -40.40 2.48
C ALA A 946 29.79 -41.65 1.61
N SER A 947 29.28 -42.77 2.14
CA SER A 947 29.02 -43.97 1.32
C SER A 947 27.86 -43.77 0.35
N SER A 948 26.81 -43.04 0.73
CA SER A 948 25.70 -42.67 -0.16
C SER A 948 26.17 -41.73 -1.28
N TYR A 949 27.01 -40.74 -0.98
CA TYR A 949 27.58 -39.83 -1.97
C TYR A 949 28.57 -40.54 -2.91
N ALA A 950 29.41 -41.42 -2.36
CA ALA A 950 30.35 -42.21 -3.15
C ALA A 950 29.62 -43.22 -4.06
N THR A 951 28.60 -43.93 -3.58
CA THR A 951 27.87 -44.93 -4.39
C THR A 951 26.99 -44.33 -5.49
N LYS A 952 26.58 -43.06 -5.38
CA LYS A 952 25.71 -42.38 -6.36
C LYS A 952 26.45 -41.50 -7.37
N THR A 953 27.74 -41.24 -7.18
CA THR A 953 28.54 -40.47 -8.13
C THR A 953 29.32 -41.37 -9.08
N THR A 954 29.54 -40.91 -10.31
CA THR A 954 30.31 -41.64 -11.33
C THR A 954 31.75 -41.92 -10.90
N VAL A 955 32.29 -41.12 -9.97
CA VAL A 955 33.64 -41.26 -9.39
C VAL A 955 33.72 -42.39 -8.36
N GLY A 956 32.71 -42.60 -7.53
CA GLY A 956 32.76 -43.63 -6.49
C GLY A 956 32.43 -45.05 -6.95
N ARG A 957 32.05 -45.25 -8.22
CA ARG A 957 31.98 -46.60 -8.83
C ARG A 957 33.35 -47.22 -9.10
N ALA A 958 34.45 -46.46 -8.99
CA ALA A 958 35.78 -46.92 -9.37
C ALA A 958 36.69 -47.35 -8.20
N VAL A 959 36.33 -47.16 -6.93
CA VAL A 959 37.22 -47.56 -5.82
C VAL A 959 36.44 -48.08 -4.62
N ALA A 960 36.49 -49.40 -4.43
CA ALA A 960 36.24 -50.07 -3.17
C ALA A 960 37.54 -50.76 -2.74
N GLU A 961 38.21 -50.19 -1.73
CA GLU A 961 38.87 -50.89 -0.63
C GLU A 961 39.39 -49.84 0.36
N VAL A 962 38.68 -49.63 1.46
CA VAL A 962 39.18 -48.82 2.59
C VAL A 962 39.03 -49.65 3.86
N GLY A 963 40.17 -50.12 4.37
CA GLY A 963 40.28 -50.62 5.73
C GLY A 963 40.00 -49.50 6.72
N ASN A 964 39.17 -49.78 7.73
CA ASN A 964 38.70 -48.82 8.73
C ASN A 964 39.86 -48.27 9.59
N PRO A 965 40.24 -46.98 9.48
CA PRO A 965 41.32 -46.40 10.28
C PRO A 965 40.88 -46.01 11.71
N TYR A 966 39.61 -46.25 12.09
CA TYR A 966 39.11 -46.01 13.45
C TYR A 966 39.20 -47.22 14.38
N VAL A 967 39.97 -48.25 14.01
CA VAL A 967 40.44 -49.25 14.98
C VAL A 967 41.54 -48.60 15.81
N GLN A 968 41.18 -48.13 17.01
CA GLN A 968 42.09 -47.56 18.01
C GLN A 968 43.29 -48.51 18.27
N PRO A 969 44.53 -48.12 17.94
CA PRO A 969 45.69 -48.83 18.44
C PRO A 969 45.87 -48.50 19.93
N LYS A 970 45.85 -49.55 20.76
CA LYS A 970 46.14 -49.52 22.19
C LYS A 970 47.47 -48.80 22.45
N PRO A 971 47.54 -47.74 23.27
CA PRO A 971 48.79 -47.00 23.47
C PRO A 971 49.84 -47.88 24.16
N PRO A 972 51.08 -47.94 23.64
CA PRO A 972 52.19 -48.51 24.39
C PRO A 972 52.63 -47.51 25.46
N ASN A 973 52.47 -47.90 26.73
CA ASN A 973 53.19 -47.29 27.85
C ASN A 973 54.70 -47.42 27.61
N ALA A 974 55.33 -46.35 27.15
CA ALA A 974 56.77 -46.14 27.31
C ALA A 974 56.96 -44.71 27.80
N GLY A 975 57.38 -44.57 29.05
CA GLY A 975 57.57 -43.29 29.72
C GLY A 975 58.66 -42.42 29.08
N VAL A 976 58.61 -41.14 29.39
CA VAL A 976 59.66 -40.15 29.09
C VAL A 976 60.98 -40.59 29.73
N THR A 977 62.04 -40.73 28.93
CA THR A 977 63.43 -40.80 29.41
C THR A 977 64.07 -39.41 29.31
N VAL A 978 64.57 -38.90 30.44
CA VAL A 978 65.35 -37.66 30.54
C VAL A 978 66.83 -38.04 30.61
N SER A 979 67.67 -37.43 29.76
CA SER A 979 69.13 -37.61 29.77
C SER A 979 69.82 -36.45 30.52
N ASP A 980 71.03 -36.70 31.03
CA ASP A 980 71.79 -35.72 31.80
C ASP A 980 72.18 -34.49 30.96
N LYS A 981 72.20 -33.33 31.62
CA LYS A 981 72.41 -32.01 31.03
C LYS A 981 73.79 -31.90 30.35
N GLY A 982 73.81 -31.72 29.02
CA GLY A 982 75.01 -31.34 28.27
C GLY A 982 75.53 -32.35 27.24
N THR A 983 74.74 -33.36 26.87
CA THR A 983 75.09 -34.36 25.85
C THR A 983 74.39 -34.05 24.53
N SER A 984 75.16 -33.77 23.49
CA SER A 984 74.66 -33.40 22.16
C SER A 984 74.73 -34.56 21.20
N ILE A 985 73.64 -34.80 20.46
CA ILE A 985 73.58 -35.78 19.37
C ILE A 985 73.55 -35.06 18.02
N ILE A 986 74.26 -35.62 17.04
CA ILE A 986 74.22 -35.17 15.65
C ILE A 986 73.37 -36.16 14.87
N ALA A 987 72.29 -35.66 14.28
CA ALA A 987 71.39 -36.43 13.46
C ALA A 987 71.24 -35.83 12.07
N ASP A 988 70.87 -36.67 11.13
CA ASP A 988 70.48 -36.25 9.79
C ASP A 988 69.20 -35.41 9.86
N ALA A 989 69.21 -34.23 9.26
CA ALA A 989 68.11 -33.28 9.38
C ALA A 989 66.81 -33.72 8.70
N VAL A 990 66.89 -34.63 7.71
CA VAL A 990 65.74 -35.07 6.92
C VAL A 990 65.13 -36.34 7.51
N THR A 991 65.96 -37.28 7.95
CA THR A 991 65.52 -38.60 8.44
C THR A 991 65.49 -38.71 9.96
N GLY A 992 66.16 -37.80 10.69
CA GLY A 992 66.27 -37.83 12.14
C GLY A 992 67.18 -38.94 12.69
N ALA A 993 67.86 -39.69 11.83
CA ALA A 993 68.76 -40.77 12.24
C ALA A 993 70.05 -40.21 12.84
N ALA A 994 70.51 -40.75 13.98
CA ALA A 994 71.78 -40.36 14.59
C ALA A 994 72.96 -40.78 13.69
N LEU A 995 73.75 -39.81 13.23
CA LEU A 995 74.79 -40.04 12.22
C LEU A 995 76.12 -40.52 12.81
N VAL A 996 76.30 -40.41 14.13
CA VAL A 996 77.57 -40.72 14.82
C VAL A 996 77.33 -41.48 16.12
N SER A 997 76.53 -42.54 16.04
CA SER A 997 76.20 -43.43 17.16
C SER A 997 77.39 -44.18 17.77
N GLY A 998 78.60 -44.06 17.20
CA GLY A 998 79.83 -44.72 17.66
C GLY A 998 80.83 -43.84 18.44
N LEU A 999 80.58 -42.54 18.60
CA LEU A 999 81.54 -41.59 19.23
C LEU A 999 81.29 -41.32 20.72
N GLY A 1000 80.25 -41.92 21.31
CA GLY A 1000 79.84 -41.65 22.69
C GLY A 1000 79.18 -40.28 22.86
N GLU A 1001 78.89 -39.90 24.11
CA GLU A 1001 78.26 -38.62 24.43
C GLU A 1001 79.21 -37.45 24.12
N LEU A 1002 78.78 -36.55 23.23
CA LEU A 1002 79.57 -35.38 22.83
C LEU A 1002 79.14 -34.14 23.62
N SER A 1003 80.09 -33.32 24.04
CA SER A 1003 79.76 -31.95 24.46
C SER A 1003 79.37 -31.09 23.25
N ALA A 1004 78.62 -30.01 23.47
CA ALA A 1004 78.18 -29.10 22.41
C ALA A 1004 79.35 -28.58 21.53
N THR A 1005 80.52 -28.32 22.13
CA THR A 1005 81.73 -27.88 21.41
C THR A 1005 82.33 -28.99 20.54
N GLN A 1006 82.31 -30.23 21.00
CA GLN A 1006 82.78 -31.39 20.21
C GLN A 1006 81.81 -31.71 19.06
N ALA A 1007 80.50 -31.61 19.28
CA ALA A 1007 79.50 -31.79 18.24
C ALA A 1007 79.62 -30.72 17.12
N ALA A 1008 79.93 -29.46 17.49
CA ALA A 1008 80.18 -28.39 16.53
C ALA A 1008 81.45 -28.62 15.69
N LEU A 1009 82.53 -29.13 16.28
CA LEU A 1009 83.77 -29.46 15.57
C LEU A 1009 83.59 -30.64 14.59
N VAL A 1010 82.87 -31.68 14.98
CA VAL A 1010 82.55 -32.83 14.10
C VAL A 1010 81.65 -32.36 12.94
N THR A 1011 80.66 -31.52 13.22
CA THR A 1011 79.79 -30.92 12.19
C THR A 1011 80.60 -30.07 11.21
N ALA A 1012 81.54 -29.26 11.69
CA ALA A 1012 82.41 -28.46 10.84
C ALA A 1012 83.35 -29.34 9.97
N ALA A 1013 83.94 -30.40 10.55
CA ALA A 1013 84.82 -31.32 9.82
C ALA A 1013 84.07 -32.09 8.71
N VAL A 1014 82.86 -32.57 8.99
CA VAL A 1014 81.99 -33.25 8.01
C VAL A 1014 81.53 -32.30 6.89
N ASN A 1015 81.35 -31.01 7.20
CA ASN A 1015 81.00 -29.99 6.21
C ASN A 1015 82.20 -29.50 5.36
N THR A 1016 83.45 -29.70 5.80
CA THR A 1016 84.66 -29.30 5.05
C THR A 1016 85.35 -30.44 4.29
N GLY A 1017 85.09 -31.71 4.64
CA GLY A 1017 85.48 -32.85 3.81
C GLY A 1017 84.42 -33.09 2.74
N SER A 1018 84.78 -33.09 1.46
CA SER A 1018 83.87 -33.30 0.34
C SER A 1018 83.12 -34.64 0.42
N ALA A 1019 81.99 -34.66 1.12
CA ALA A 1019 81.01 -35.74 1.18
C ALA A 1019 79.67 -35.21 0.63
N ALA A 1020 79.41 -35.48 -0.63
CA ALA A 1020 78.36 -34.89 -1.45
C ALA A 1020 76.92 -35.38 -1.15
N SER A 1021 76.59 -35.77 0.08
CA SER A 1021 75.27 -36.32 0.41
C SER A 1021 74.67 -35.92 1.76
N ALA A 1022 75.27 -35.01 2.52
CA ALA A 1022 74.67 -34.49 3.76
C ALA A 1022 74.28 -33.02 3.59
N THR A 1023 73.02 -32.75 3.28
CA THR A 1023 72.48 -31.39 3.18
C THR A 1023 71.82 -31.00 4.50
N ARG A 1024 72.64 -30.41 5.39
CA ARG A 1024 72.33 -29.83 6.72
C ARG A 1024 72.30 -30.83 7.89
N LEU A 1025 73.10 -30.52 8.91
CA LEU A 1025 73.19 -31.23 10.18
C LEU A 1025 72.55 -30.38 11.27
N ILE A 1026 71.80 -31.01 12.17
CA ILE A 1026 71.20 -30.34 13.34
C ILE A 1026 71.81 -30.95 14.60
N VAL A 1027 72.31 -30.11 15.50
CA VAL A 1027 72.76 -30.50 16.82
C VAL A 1027 71.62 -30.26 17.81
N LYS A 1028 71.20 -31.31 18.53
CA LYS A 1028 70.27 -31.21 19.65
C LYS A 1028 71.03 -31.55 20.94
N GLY A 1029 70.89 -30.72 21.97
CA GLY A 1029 71.51 -30.92 23.28
C GLY A 1029 70.52 -30.73 24.42
#